data_AF-A0A174GFH1-F1
#
_entry.id   AF-A0A174GFH1-F1
#
_cell.length_a   1.000
_cell.length_b   1.000
_cell.length_c   1.000
_cell.angle_alpha   90.00
_cell.angle_beta   90.00
_cell.angle_gamma   90.00
#
_symmetry.space_group_name_H-M   'P 1'
#
loop_
_entity.id
_entity.type
_entity.pdbx_description
1 polymer ?
#
loop_
_entity_poly.entity_id
_entity_poly.type
_entity_poly.pdbx_seq_one_letter_code
_entity_poly.pdbx_strand_id
1 'polypeptide(L)'
;MAKQQNNGQEQDVNQLRKVRRDKLAELQQNGKDPFKITKFDQTHHSLEVKSLYEAHEAELLKDHHTPDVEGMDEEQAKEVLKKDYEERRSIMDANPIHVAIAGRMMFKRVMGKASFCNIQDLQGSIQVYVARDAIGTESYADFKRSDIGDIFGLEGFAFRTRTGEISIHAEKMTLLSKSLQILPEKFHGLTDTDTRYRQRYVDLIMNPESKETFIKRSQILKEIRNFLDGRGFMEVETPMLVSNAGGAAARPFETHYNALNEDVKLRISLELYLKRLIVGGLERVYEIGRVFRNEGVDTRHNPEFTLMELYQAYTDYEGMMELTESMFRYLAEKVCGSAMISYNGTVIDMAKPFERISMIDAVKKYAGVDFSEVKTDEEAKALADKHHVEYEERHKKGDILNLFFDEFCEEKMIQPTFVTDHPIEISPLTKKNPEDPNYVERFELYVYGREMCNAYSELNDPIDQRERFAAQEEAFAAGDEEANHTDEDFLNALEIGMPPTGGIGYGIDRLVMLLTDAQAIRDVLLFPTMKSLDADKKSAKSENSTSTAVPEKEEVIDFSKVKVEPLFEEFVDFDTFSKSDFRAVKVKACEAVKKSKKLLQFTLDDGTGTDRTILSGIHAYYEPEELVGKTLIAITNLPPRAMMGIESCGMLLSAIHEEEGEEKLHLLMVDNHIPAGAKLY
;
A
#
# COMPACT_ATOMS: atom_id res chain seq x y z
N MET A 1 -33.81 -1.71 -10.24
CA MET A 1 -33.61 -0.37 -10.87
C MET A 1 -32.14 0.13 -10.86
N ALA A 2 -31.19 -0.58 -10.25
CA ALA A 2 -29.77 -0.17 -10.15
C ALA A 2 -28.97 -0.23 -11.48
N LYS A 3 -29.28 -1.17 -12.40
CA LYS A 3 -28.65 -1.26 -13.73
C LYS A 3 -28.95 -0.06 -14.65
N GLN A 4 -30.05 0.66 -14.43
CA GLN A 4 -30.35 1.93 -15.12
C GLN A 4 -29.62 3.11 -14.48
N GLN A 5 -29.33 3.07 -13.16
CA GLN A 5 -28.57 4.11 -12.46
C GLN A 5 -27.06 4.05 -12.75
N ASN A 6 -26.43 2.87 -12.79
CA ASN A 6 -24.99 2.76 -13.12
C ASN A 6 -24.70 3.00 -14.60
N ASN A 7 -25.51 2.47 -15.52
CA ASN A 7 -25.44 2.88 -16.93
C ASN A 7 -25.75 4.38 -17.07
N GLY A 8 -26.64 4.93 -16.24
CA GLY A 8 -26.95 6.35 -16.21
C GLY A 8 -25.76 7.21 -15.77
N GLN A 9 -25.07 6.85 -14.69
CA GLN A 9 -23.86 7.55 -14.22
C GLN A 9 -22.70 7.42 -15.19
N GLU A 10 -22.45 6.25 -15.78
CA GLU A 10 -21.37 6.08 -16.76
C GLU A 10 -21.70 6.80 -18.09
N GLN A 11 -22.98 6.79 -18.51
CA GLN A 11 -23.46 7.60 -19.63
C GLN A 11 -23.35 9.10 -19.33
N ASP A 12 -23.64 9.53 -18.10
CA ASP A 12 -23.52 10.93 -17.64
C ASP A 12 -22.05 11.38 -17.61
N VAL A 13 -21.14 10.57 -17.07
CA VAL A 13 -19.68 10.84 -17.09
C VAL A 13 -19.17 10.92 -18.53
N ASN A 14 -19.60 10.04 -19.43
CA ASN A 14 -19.22 10.09 -20.84
C ASN A 14 -19.81 11.32 -21.55
N GLN A 15 -21.02 11.76 -21.20
CA GLN A 15 -21.60 13.01 -21.68
C GLN A 15 -20.82 14.23 -21.16
N LEU A 16 -20.46 14.26 -19.88
CA LEU A 16 -19.64 15.32 -19.29
C LEU A 16 -18.25 15.40 -19.92
N ARG A 17 -17.61 14.25 -20.20
CA ARG A 17 -16.34 14.18 -20.96
C ARG A 17 -16.50 14.75 -22.36
N LYS A 18 -17.60 14.43 -23.04
CA LYS A 18 -17.92 14.98 -24.36
C LYS A 18 -18.07 16.50 -24.29
N VAL A 19 -18.84 17.02 -23.34
CA VAL A 19 -19.00 18.47 -23.11
C VAL A 19 -17.65 19.16 -22.86
N ARG A 20 -16.76 18.57 -22.06
CA ARG A 20 -15.41 19.14 -21.82
C ARG A 20 -14.54 19.15 -23.08
N ARG A 21 -14.64 18.12 -23.93
CA ARG A 21 -13.96 18.06 -25.24
C ARG A 21 -14.51 19.10 -26.22
N ASP A 22 -15.83 19.27 -26.28
CA ASP A 22 -16.46 20.27 -27.15
C ASP A 22 -16.06 21.69 -26.73
N LYS A 23 -16.01 21.97 -25.42
CA LYS A 23 -15.47 23.24 -24.89
C LYS A 23 -14.02 23.48 -25.29
N LEU A 24 -13.17 22.45 -25.25
CA LEU A 24 -11.77 22.57 -25.68
C LEU A 24 -11.68 22.87 -27.18
N ALA A 25 -12.45 22.17 -28.01
CA ALA A 25 -12.48 22.39 -29.45
C ALA A 25 -12.89 23.83 -29.79
N GLU A 26 -13.88 24.38 -29.08
CA GLU A 26 -14.30 25.78 -29.25
C GLU A 26 -13.21 26.78 -28.82
N LEU A 27 -12.53 26.54 -27.69
CA LEU A 27 -11.39 27.36 -27.27
C LEU A 27 -10.30 27.39 -28.36
N GLN A 28 -9.99 26.24 -28.94
CA GLN A 28 -8.99 26.12 -30.01
C GLN A 28 -9.42 26.85 -31.29
N GLN A 29 -10.68 26.71 -31.70
CA GLN A 29 -11.23 27.40 -32.89
C GLN A 29 -11.21 28.93 -32.72
N ASN A 30 -11.42 29.40 -31.49
CA ASN A 30 -11.38 30.83 -31.16
C ASN A 30 -9.97 31.36 -30.87
N GLY A 31 -8.92 30.57 -31.13
CA GLY A 31 -7.53 30.98 -30.92
C GLY A 31 -7.09 31.06 -29.45
N LYS A 32 -7.89 30.52 -28.51
CA LYS A 32 -7.66 30.50 -27.06
C LYS A 32 -7.22 29.12 -26.57
N ASP A 33 -6.40 28.43 -27.34
CA ASP A 33 -5.91 27.09 -27.00
C ASP A 33 -5.03 27.13 -25.73
N PRO A 34 -5.51 26.60 -24.58
CA PRO A 34 -4.73 26.67 -23.34
C PRO A 34 -3.43 25.87 -23.44
N PHE A 35 -3.35 24.86 -24.31
CA PHE A 35 -2.17 24.01 -24.46
C PHE A 35 -1.06 24.62 -25.33
N LYS A 36 -1.29 25.80 -25.95
CA LYS A 36 -0.22 26.59 -26.57
C LYS A 36 0.56 27.42 -25.55
N ILE A 37 0.02 27.58 -24.34
CA ILE A 37 0.71 28.27 -23.25
C ILE A 37 1.73 27.31 -22.65
N THR A 38 3.00 27.61 -22.84
CA THR A 38 4.11 26.77 -22.35
C THR A 38 4.68 27.24 -21.03
N LYS A 39 4.37 28.48 -20.61
CA LYS A 39 4.90 29.11 -19.39
C LYS A 39 3.86 30.06 -18.78
N PHE A 40 3.83 30.07 -17.45
CA PHE A 40 3.16 31.09 -16.63
C PHE A 40 4.13 31.52 -15.53
N ASP A 41 4.34 32.83 -15.36
CA ASP A 41 5.26 33.38 -14.36
C ASP A 41 4.59 33.44 -12.99
N GLN A 42 4.65 32.33 -12.26
CA GLN A 42 4.21 32.25 -10.86
C GLN A 42 5.20 32.98 -9.94
N THR A 43 4.66 33.73 -8.98
CA THR A 43 5.45 34.50 -7.99
C THR A 43 5.32 33.94 -6.58
N HIS A 44 4.19 33.29 -6.26
CA HIS A 44 3.89 32.81 -4.91
C HIS A 44 3.07 31.52 -4.95
N HIS A 45 3.06 30.81 -3.83
CA HIS A 45 2.11 29.74 -3.52
C HIS A 45 0.97 30.22 -2.62
N SER A 46 -0.12 29.45 -2.58
CA SER A 46 -1.36 29.80 -1.89
C SER A 46 -1.18 30.10 -0.39
N LEU A 47 -0.35 29.34 0.33
CA LEU A 47 -0.07 29.58 1.75
C LEU A 47 0.92 30.73 1.99
N GLU A 48 1.87 30.94 1.08
CA GLU A 48 2.74 32.11 1.10
C GLU A 48 1.93 33.41 0.97
N VAL A 49 0.94 33.46 0.06
CA VAL A 49 0.06 34.64 -0.07
C VAL A 49 -0.69 34.92 1.24
N LYS A 50 -1.19 33.89 1.92
CA LYS A 50 -1.87 34.06 3.22
C LYS A 50 -0.92 34.61 4.28
N SER A 51 0.26 34.01 4.39
CA SER A 51 1.28 34.40 5.39
C SER A 51 1.77 35.84 5.17
N LEU A 52 2.01 36.22 3.90
CA LEU A 52 2.39 37.57 3.51
C LEU A 52 1.29 38.58 3.83
N TYR A 53 0.03 38.24 3.54
CA TYR A 53 -1.09 39.11 3.85
C TYR A 53 -1.28 39.30 5.36
N GLU A 54 -1.15 38.25 6.16
CA GLU A 54 -1.25 38.33 7.62
C GLU A 54 -0.17 39.21 8.23
N ALA A 55 1.08 39.06 7.79
CA ALA A 55 2.19 39.90 8.25
C ALA A 55 1.98 41.37 7.88
N HIS A 56 1.53 41.64 6.65
CA HIS A 56 1.28 42.99 6.15
C HIS A 56 0.08 43.65 6.82
N GLU A 57 -1.00 42.88 7.06
CA GLU A 57 -2.17 43.35 7.80
C GLU A 57 -1.79 43.71 9.24
N ALA A 58 -1.00 42.89 9.92
CA ALA A 58 -0.52 43.18 11.27
C ALA A 58 0.33 44.46 11.34
N GLU A 59 1.12 44.75 10.31
CA GLU A 59 1.94 45.96 10.25
C GLU A 59 1.10 47.22 9.98
N LEU A 60 0.22 47.18 8.99
CA LEU A 60 -0.56 48.35 8.56
C LEU A 60 -1.71 48.69 9.52
N LEU A 61 -2.26 47.69 10.21
CA LEU A 61 -3.34 47.86 11.17
C LEU A 61 -2.85 47.88 12.63
N LYS A 62 -1.54 48.01 12.89
CA LYS A 62 -0.98 48.02 14.25
C LYS A 62 -1.61 49.06 15.20
N ASP A 63 -2.04 50.19 14.65
CA ASP A 63 -2.65 51.30 15.39
C ASP A 63 -4.19 51.32 15.27
N HIS A 64 -4.77 50.40 14.48
CA HIS A 64 -6.20 50.26 14.25
C HIS A 64 -6.84 49.46 15.38
N HIS A 65 -7.89 50.00 15.99
CA HIS A 65 -8.60 49.34 17.10
C HIS A 65 -9.90 48.74 16.60
N THR A 66 -10.09 47.44 16.84
CA THR A 66 -11.37 46.79 16.53
C THR A 66 -12.46 47.36 17.45
N PRO A 67 -13.59 47.83 16.92
CA PRO A 67 -14.65 48.41 17.72
C PRO A 67 -15.30 47.36 18.62
N ASP A 68 -15.58 47.76 19.85
CA ASP A 68 -16.36 46.98 20.81
C ASP A 68 -17.84 47.09 20.48
N VAL A 69 -18.48 45.94 20.30
CA VAL A 69 -19.91 45.81 19.99
C VAL A 69 -20.69 45.15 21.14
N GLU A 70 -20.05 44.97 22.30
CA GLU A 70 -20.68 44.39 23.48
C GLU A 70 -21.83 45.30 23.98
N GLY A 71 -23.05 44.73 24.06
CA GLY A 71 -24.26 45.47 24.45
C GLY A 71 -25.00 46.21 23.33
N MET A 72 -24.53 46.15 22.08
CA MET A 72 -25.28 46.64 20.91
C MET A 72 -26.37 45.67 20.48
N ASP A 73 -27.44 46.18 19.87
CA ASP A 73 -28.39 45.32 19.15
C ASP A 73 -27.80 44.80 17.82
N GLU A 74 -28.44 43.78 17.23
CA GLU A 74 -27.90 43.07 16.08
C GLU A 74 -27.73 43.95 14.83
N GLU A 75 -28.57 44.97 14.64
CA GLU A 75 -28.46 45.89 13.50
C GLU A 75 -27.35 46.92 13.73
N GLN A 76 -27.24 47.45 14.95
CA GLN A 76 -26.18 48.37 15.35
C GLN A 76 -24.80 47.71 15.24
N ALA A 77 -24.66 46.49 15.75
CA ALA A 77 -23.42 45.73 15.67
C ALA A 77 -23.00 45.49 14.20
N LYS A 78 -23.96 45.14 13.33
CA LYS A 78 -23.70 44.94 11.89
C LYS A 78 -23.23 46.23 11.20
N GLU A 79 -23.82 47.38 11.52
CA GLU A 79 -23.41 48.65 10.91
C GLU A 79 -22.01 49.08 11.36
N VAL A 80 -21.70 48.92 12.65
CA VAL A 80 -20.37 49.22 13.20
C VAL A 80 -19.30 48.33 12.59
N LEU A 81 -19.51 47.00 12.56
CA LEU A 81 -18.58 46.06 11.93
C LEU A 81 -18.41 46.29 10.43
N LYS A 82 -19.46 46.75 9.75
CA LYS A 82 -19.37 47.10 8.32
C LYS A 82 -18.47 48.33 8.11
N LYS A 83 -18.61 49.37 8.94
CA LYS A 83 -17.76 50.57 8.86
C LYS A 83 -16.30 50.23 9.18
N ASP A 84 -16.06 49.43 10.21
CA ASP A 84 -14.72 48.92 10.54
C ASP A 84 -14.09 48.16 9.38
N TYR A 85 -14.84 47.23 8.77
CA TYR A 85 -14.37 46.51 7.59
C TYR A 85 -14.03 47.44 6.43
N GLU A 86 -14.85 48.46 6.17
CA GLU A 86 -14.62 49.44 5.09
C GLU A 86 -13.39 50.32 5.37
N GLU A 87 -13.15 50.70 6.63
CA GLU A 87 -11.95 51.45 7.04
C GLU A 87 -10.68 50.61 6.93
N ARG A 88 -10.67 49.39 7.51
CA ARG A 88 -9.57 48.43 7.39
C ARG A 88 -9.24 48.15 5.93
N ARG A 89 -10.26 47.90 5.12
CA ARG A 89 -10.11 47.68 3.69
C ARG A 89 -9.51 48.88 2.99
N SER A 90 -9.95 50.10 3.31
CA SER A 90 -9.36 51.31 2.73
C SER A 90 -7.88 51.46 3.05
N ILE A 91 -7.44 51.07 4.25
CA ILE A 91 -6.02 51.09 4.64
C ILE A 91 -5.24 50.04 3.86
N MET A 92 -5.75 48.82 3.77
CA MET A 92 -5.10 47.71 3.06
C MET A 92 -5.05 47.94 1.54
N ASP A 93 -6.15 48.42 0.94
CA ASP A 93 -6.26 48.69 -0.50
C ASP A 93 -5.33 49.85 -0.94
N ALA A 94 -4.84 50.69 0.00
CA ALA A 94 -3.84 51.71 -0.29
C ALA A 94 -2.42 51.14 -0.49
N ASN A 95 -2.15 49.93 0.00
CA ASN A 95 -0.86 49.23 -0.14
C ASN A 95 -1.09 47.75 -0.50
N PRO A 96 -1.62 47.46 -1.70
CA PRO A 96 -2.00 46.11 -2.10
C PRO A 96 -0.79 45.20 -2.29
N ILE A 97 -0.93 43.93 -1.88
CA ILE A 97 0.05 42.88 -2.19
C ILE A 97 -0.36 42.22 -3.51
N HIS A 98 0.34 42.56 -4.59
CA HIS A 98 0.12 41.92 -5.89
C HIS A 98 0.81 40.54 -5.96
N VAL A 99 0.07 39.57 -6.48
CA VAL A 99 0.50 38.18 -6.58
C VAL A 99 0.08 37.59 -7.92
N ALA A 100 0.90 36.65 -8.39
CA ALA A 100 0.59 35.76 -9.50
C ALA A 100 0.76 34.31 -9.03
N ILE A 101 -0.32 33.53 -9.05
CA ILE A 101 -0.33 32.12 -8.63
C ILE A 101 -0.92 31.22 -9.71
N ALA A 102 -0.59 29.94 -9.69
CA ALA A 102 -1.20 28.95 -10.57
C ALA A 102 -1.61 27.70 -9.80
N GLY A 103 -2.71 27.08 -10.21
CA GLY A 103 -3.20 25.86 -9.57
C GLY A 103 -4.49 25.33 -10.16
N ARG A 104 -4.99 24.24 -9.58
CA ARG A 104 -6.21 23.56 -10.00
C ARG A 104 -7.44 24.19 -9.37
N MET A 105 -8.46 24.46 -10.17
CA MET A 105 -9.76 24.90 -9.67
C MET A 105 -10.50 23.73 -9.02
N MET A 106 -10.70 23.79 -7.70
CA MET A 106 -11.36 22.74 -6.92
C MET A 106 -12.82 23.05 -6.60
N PHE A 107 -13.19 24.32 -6.68
CA PHE A 107 -14.55 24.78 -6.42
C PHE A 107 -14.83 26.03 -7.24
N LYS A 108 -16.09 26.23 -7.64
CA LYS A 108 -16.56 27.45 -8.31
C LYS A 108 -18.01 27.74 -7.96
N ARG A 109 -18.30 28.97 -7.58
CA ARG A 109 -19.64 29.51 -7.33
C ARG A 109 -19.84 30.78 -8.15
N VAL A 110 -20.84 30.76 -9.04
CA VAL A 110 -21.19 31.90 -9.90
C VAL A 110 -22.29 32.73 -9.25
N MET A 111 -22.09 34.04 -9.16
CA MET A 111 -22.99 35.01 -8.50
C MET A 111 -23.30 36.19 -9.44
N GLY A 112 -23.85 35.90 -10.62
CA GLY A 112 -24.14 36.92 -11.63
C GLY A 112 -22.85 37.49 -12.24
N LYS A 113 -22.51 38.74 -11.90
CA LYS A 113 -21.33 39.48 -12.41
C LYS A 113 -20.03 39.21 -11.64
N ALA A 114 -20.10 38.48 -10.54
CA ALA A 114 -18.95 38.02 -9.79
C ALA A 114 -19.03 36.53 -9.52
N SER A 115 -17.89 35.91 -9.23
CA SER A 115 -17.77 34.51 -8.88
C SER A 115 -16.69 34.34 -7.80
N PHE A 116 -16.82 33.28 -7.02
CA PHE A 116 -15.76 32.78 -6.15
C PHE A 116 -15.30 31.41 -6.66
N CYS A 117 -14.00 31.15 -6.64
CA CYS A 117 -13.45 29.82 -6.84
C CYS A 117 -12.32 29.55 -5.84
N ASN A 118 -11.94 28.28 -5.69
CA ASN A 118 -10.76 27.91 -4.91
C ASN A 118 -9.73 27.32 -5.87
N ILE A 119 -8.52 27.85 -5.79
CA ILE A 119 -7.36 27.34 -6.52
C ILE A 119 -6.51 26.56 -5.52
N GLN A 120 -6.15 25.33 -5.88
CA GLN A 120 -5.28 24.45 -5.11
C GLN A 120 -3.94 24.28 -5.84
N ASP A 121 -2.84 24.49 -5.12
CA ASP A 121 -1.48 24.34 -5.62
C ASP A 121 -0.68 23.34 -4.77
N LEU A 122 0.66 23.43 -4.79
CA LEU A 122 1.52 22.55 -4.04
C LEU A 122 1.30 22.66 -2.53
N GLN A 123 1.25 23.90 -2.01
CA GLN A 123 1.25 24.16 -0.57
C GLN A 123 -0.16 24.13 0.03
N GLY A 124 -1.21 24.41 -0.74
CA GLY A 124 -2.55 24.44 -0.18
C GLY A 124 -3.61 24.95 -1.13
N SER A 125 -4.60 25.66 -0.58
CA SER A 125 -5.67 26.27 -1.37
C SER A 125 -5.99 27.69 -0.88
N ILE A 126 -6.35 28.55 -1.83
CA ILE A 126 -6.78 29.92 -1.58
C ILE A 126 -8.05 30.25 -2.38
N GLN A 127 -8.93 31.04 -1.77
CA GLN A 127 -10.12 31.58 -2.41
C GLN A 127 -9.73 32.70 -3.38
N VAL A 128 -10.41 32.75 -4.52
CA VAL A 128 -10.20 33.74 -5.57
C VAL A 128 -11.55 34.37 -5.90
N TYR A 129 -11.60 35.69 -5.81
CA TYR A 129 -12.73 36.49 -6.22
C TYR A 129 -12.53 36.97 -7.66
N VAL A 130 -13.46 36.60 -8.54
CA VAL A 130 -13.41 36.92 -9.97
C VAL A 130 -14.59 37.81 -10.33
N ALA A 131 -14.34 39.07 -10.63
CA ALA A 131 -15.37 40.03 -11.02
C ALA A 131 -15.27 40.40 -12.50
N ARG A 132 -16.42 40.43 -13.19
CA ARG A 132 -16.51 40.86 -14.60
C ARG A 132 -15.91 42.24 -14.82
N ASP A 133 -16.16 43.16 -13.90
CA ASP A 133 -15.71 44.54 -14.04
C ASP A 133 -14.19 44.68 -13.83
N ALA A 134 -13.53 43.66 -13.28
CA ALA A 134 -12.07 43.60 -13.11
C ALA A 134 -11.37 42.89 -14.27
N ILE A 135 -11.84 41.70 -14.66
CA ILE A 135 -11.18 40.89 -15.70
C ILE A 135 -11.72 41.12 -17.12
N GLY A 136 -12.80 41.91 -17.26
CA GLY A 136 -13.45 42.19 -18.53
C GLY A 136 -14.61 41.22 -18.87
N THR A 137 -15.52 41.69 -19.74
CA THR A 137 -16.76 40.96 -20.09
C THR A 137 -16.48 39.63 -20.80
N GLU A 138 -15.53 39.60 -21.74
CA GLU A 138 -15.20 38.40 -22.52
C GLU A 138 -14.50 37.35 -21.65
N SER A 139 -13.44 37.72 -20.94
CA SER A 139 -12.70 36.82 -20.05
C SER A 139 -13.58 36.27 -18.93
N TYR A 140 -14.52 37.06 -18.41
CA TYR A 140 -15.48 36.57 -17.42
C TYR A 140 -16.51 35.60 -18.01
N ALA A 141 -16.95 35.80 -19.25
CA ALA A 141 -17.82 34.85 -19.95
C ALA A 141 -17.10 33.50 -20.16
N ASP A 142 -15.82 33.53 -20.56
CA ASP A 142 -14.98 32.34 -20.69
C ASP A 142 -14.78 31.65 -19.33
N PHE A 143 -14.43 32.43 -18.29
CA PHE A 143 -14.29 31.90 -16.94
C PHE A 143 -15.56 31.23 -16.44
N LYS A 144 -16.75 31.79 -16.69
CA LYS A 144 -18.01 31.15 -16.29
C LYS A 144 -18.17 29.75 -16.90
N ARG A 145 -17.65 29.52 -18.09
CA ARG A 145 -17.71 28.24 -18.82
C ARG A 145 -16.65 27.22 -18.41
N SER A 146 -15.64 27.62 -17.61
CA SER A 146 -14.64 26.71 -17.04
C SER A 146 -15.25 25.57 -16.23
N ASP A 147 -14.48 24.54 -15.94
CA ASP A 147 -14.91 23.39 -15.16
C ASP A 147 -14.01 23.16 -13.95
N ILE A 148 -14.57 22.53 -12.91
CA ILE A 148 -13.78 22.01 -11.81
C ILE A 148 -12.73 21.02 -12.37
N GLY A 149 -11.50 21.14 -11.89
CA GLY A 149 -10.33 20.40 -12.35
C GLY A 149 -9.48 21.14 -13.38
N ASP A 150 -9.98 22.20 -14.01
CA ASP A 150 -9.17 23.06 -14.90
C ASP A 150 -8.02 23.71 -14.12
N ILE A 151 -6.86 23.88 -14.77
CA ILE A 151 -5.70 24.57 -14.18
C ILE A 151 -5.69 26.00 -14.68
N PHE A 152 -5.60 26.94 -13.75
CA PHE A 152 -5.58 28.37 -14.01
C PHE A 152 -4.30 29.01 -13.48
N GLY A 153 -3.79 29.99 -14.22
CA GLY A 153 -2.89 31.02 -13.74
C GLY A 153 -3.71 32.29 -13.49
N LEU A 154 -3.43 32.98 -12.40
CA LEU A 154 -4.14 34.20 -12.02
C LEU A 154 -3.16 35.26 -11.55
N GLU A 155 -3.46 36.51 -11.91
CA GLU A 155 -2.76 37.71 -11.46
C GLU A 155 -3.78 38.62 -10.77
N GLY A 156 -3.41 39.22 -9.64
CA GLY A 156 -4.29 40.08 -8.87
C GLY A 156 -3.66 40.53 -7.56
N PHE A 157 -4.48 40.88 -6.57
CA PHE A 157 -4.00 41.31 -5.26
C PHE A 157 -4.69 40.57 -4.11
N ALA A 158 -3.95 40.34 -3.02
CA ALA A 158 -4.47 39.72 -1.81
C ALA A 158 -5.35 40.69 -1.03
N PHE A 159 -6.48 40.20 -0.51
CA PHE A 159 -7.41 40.96 0.32
C PHE A 159 -8.18 40.04 1.28
N ARG A 160 -8.82 40.61 2.30
CA ARG A 160 -9.72 39.87 3.20
C ARG A 160 -11.18 40.14 2.85
N THR A 161 -11.96 39.07 2.71
CA THR A 161 -13.41 39.18 2.49
C THR A 161 -14.13 39.63 3.77
N ARG A 162 -15.41 40.01 3.66
CA ARG A 162 -16.24 40.38 4.84
C ARG A 162 -16.38 39.25 5.86
N THR A 163 -16.27 37.99 5.42
CA THR A 163 -16.32 36.80 6.29
C THR A 163 -14.97 36.50 6.93
N GLY A 164 -13.95 37.33 6.68
CA GLY A 164 -12.61 37.17 7.26
C GLY A 164 -11.68 36.25 6.47
N GLU A 165 -12.12 35.64 5.36
CA GLU A 165 -11.28 34.74 4.55
C GLU A 165 -10.30 35.54 3.68
N ILE A 166 -9.00 35.22 3.76
CA ILE A 166 -7.96 35.78 2.88
C ILE A 166 -8.15 35.20 1.48
N SER A 167 -8.25 36.09 0.50
CA SER A 167 -8.57 35.82 -0.89
C SER A 167 -7.66 36.59 -1.84
N ILE A 168 -7.66 36.20 -3.11
CA ILE A 168 -7.07 37.00 -4.18
C ILE A 168 -8.19 37.61 -5.01
N HIS A 169 -8.17 38.94 -5.18
CA HIS A 169 -9.02 39.63 -6.12
C HIS A 169 -8.37 39.53 -7.51
N ALA A 170 -8.93 38.72 -8.40
CA ALA A 170 -8.35 38.48 -9.71
C ALA A 170 -8.51 39.71 -10.62
N GLU A 171 -7.39 40.13 -11.21
CA GLU A 171 -7.32 41.14 -12.27
C GLU A 171 -7.17 40.45 -13.64
N LYS A 172 -6.60 39.24 -13.66
CA LYS A 172 -6.50 38.41 -14.86
C LYS A 172 -6.61 36.93 -14.51
N MET A 173 -7.38 36.20 -15.31
CA MET A 173 -7.55 34.75 -15.23
C MET A 173 -7.14 34.12 -16.55
N THR A 174 -6.15 33.23 -16.52
CA THR A 174 -5.61 32.53 -17.69
C THR A 174 -5.84 31.04 -17.53
N LEU A 175 -6.63 30.42 -18.42
CA LEU A 175 -6.77 28.97 -18.45
C LEU A 175 -5.48 28.37 -19.00
N LEU A 176 -4.75 27.60 -18.17
CA LEU A 176 -3.47 26.98 -18.54
C LEU A 176 -3.65 25.54 -19.01
N SER A 177 -4.64 24.82 -18.48
CA SER A 177 -4.93 23.46 -18.92
C SER A 177 -6.40 23.13 -18.72
N LYS A 178 -7.05 22.66 -19.79
CA LYS A 178 -8.41 22.15 -19.73
C LYS A 178 -8.40 20.72 -19.20
N SER A 179 -9.10 20.48 -18.09
CA SER A 179 -9.34 19.12 -17.63
C SER A 179 -10.47 18.50 -18.43
N LEU A 180 -10.17 17.38 -19.10
CA LEU A 180 -11.14 16.59 -19.86
C LEU A 180 -11.79 15.48 -19.02
N GLN A 181 -11.21 15.16 -17.88
CA GLN A 181 -11.74 14.20 -16.91
C GLN A 181 -12.49 14.92 -15.78
N ILE A 182 -13.44 14.22 -15.18
CA ILE A 182 -14.21 14.73 -14.05
C ILE A 182 -13.49 14.24 -12.79
N LEU A 183 -13.16 15.18 -11.89
CA LEU A 183 -12.63 14.80 -10.58
C LEU A 183 -13.73 14.09 -9.77
N PRO A 184 -13.38 13.12 -8.91
CA PRO A 184 -14.32 12.55 -7.95
C PRO A 184 -14.98 13.63 -7.09
N GLU A 185 -16.09 13.27 -6.46
CA GLU A 185 -16.82 14.19 -5.59
C GLU A 185 -15.93 14.67 -4.42
N LYS A 186 -16.01 15.96 -4.10
CA LYS A 186 -15.06 16.61 -3.17
C LYS A 186 -15.27 16.24 -1.70
N PHE A 187 -16.52 15.96 -1.28
CA PHE A 187 -16.86 15.89 0.15
C PHE A 187 -16.32 14.65 0.85
N HIS A 188 -16.15 13.54 0.13
CA HIS A 188 -15.68 12.28 0.71
C HIS A 188 -14.24 11.92 0.30
N GLY A 189 -13.60 12.75 -0.53
CA GLY A 189 -12.31 12.41 -1.13
C GLY A 189 -12.43 11.21 -2.08
N LEU A 190 -11.28 10.63 -2.45
CA LEU A 190 -11.26 9.36 -3.17
C LEU A 190 -11.14 8.24 -2.12
N THR A 191 -12.22 7.51 -1.85
CA THR A 191 -12.28 6.51 -0.77
C THR A 191 -11.86 5.11 -1.20
N ASP A 192 -12.14 4.73 -2.45
CA ASP A 192 -11.80 3.41 -2.98
C ASP A 192 -10.26 3.23 -3.06
N THR A 193 -9.73 2.31 -2.24
CA THR A 193 -8.30 2.11 -2.07
C THR A 193 -7.61 1.60 -3.34
N ASP A 194 -8.26 0.74 -4.12
CA ASP A 194 -7.68 0.24 -5.38
C ASP A 194 -7.54 1.38 -6.41
N THR A 195 -8.57 2.23 -6.55
CA THR A 195 -8.53 3.42 -7.40
C THR A 195 -7.49 4.42 -6.92
N ARG A 196 -7.32 4.63 -5.61
CA ARG A 196 -6.27 5.50 -5.06
C ARG A 196 -4.88 5.07 -5.54
N TYR A 197 -4.59 3.77 -5.49
CA TYR A 197 -3.30 3.22 -5.91
C TYR A 197 -3.12 3.24 -7.43
N ARG A 198 -4.17 2.90 -8.20
CA ARG A 198 -4.11 2.92 -9.68
C ARG A 198 -4.06 4.32 -10.27
N GLN A 199 -4.74 5.26 -9.63
CA GLN A 199 -4.84 6.66 -10.07
C GLN A 199 -4.23 7.58 -9.01
N ARG A 200 -2.97 7.33 -8.63
CA ARG A 200 -2.27 8.14 -7.63
C ARG A 200 -2.35 9.64 -7.90
N TYR A 201 -2.33 10.04 -9.17
CA TYR A 201 -2.47 11.45 -9.55
C TYR A 201 -3.83 12.06 -9.15
N VAL A 202 -4.90 11.29 -9.07
CA VAL A 202 -6.21 11.72 -8.54
C VAL A 202 -6.19 11.70 -7.02
N ASP A 203 -5.66 10.64 -6.40
CA ASP A 203 -5.49 10.54 -4.95
C ASP A 203 -4.73 11.75 -4.38
N LEU A 204 -3.58 12.13 -4.97
CA LEU A 204 -2.80 13.31 -4.56
C LEU A 204 -3.53 14.65 -4.72
N ILE A 205 -4.56 14.71 -5.57
CA ILE A 205 -5.41 15.89 -5.73
C ILE A 205 -6.48 15.92 -4.63
N MET A 206 -7.13 14.77 -4.39
CA MET A 206 -8.33 14.66 -3.56
C MET A 206 -8.04 14.45 -2.07
N ASN A 207 -6.89 13.86 -1.74
CA ASN A 207 -6.50 13.43 -0.40
C ASN A 207 -5.15 14.11 -0.02
N PRO A 208 -5.18 15.32 0.57
CA PRO A 208 -3.97 16.06 0.97
C PRO A 208 -3.02 15.28 1.88
N GLU A 209 -3.56 14.46 2.78
CA GLU A 209 -2.82 13.59 3.69
C GLU A 209 -1.93 12.58 2.94
N SER A 210 -2.40 12.03 1.82
CA SER A 210 -1.59 11.16 0.95
C SER A 210 -0.38 11.93 0.40
N LYS A 211 -0.58 13.17 -0.06
CA LYS A 211 0.50 14.03 -0.52
C LYS A 211 1.51 14.33 0.59
N GLU A 212 1.05 14.60 1.81
CA GLU A 212 1.91 14.84 2.97
C GLU A 212 2.79 13.63 3.30
N THR A 213 2.27 12.40 3.21
CA THR A 213 3.05 11.17 3.37
C THR A 213 4.23 11.11 2.39
N PHE A 214 4.03 11.44 1.12
CA PHE A 214 5.12 11.42 0.14
C PHE A 214 6.11 12.58 0.30
N ILE A 215 5.66 13.74 0.77
CA ILE A 215 6.56 14.84 1.14
C ILE A 215 7.44 14.40 2.32
N LYS A 216 6.84 13.79 3.36
CA LYS A 216 7.58 13.23 4.50
C LYS A 216 8.53 12.12 4.08
N ARG A 217 8.15 11.23 3.15
CA ARG A 217 9.07 10.22 2.59
C ARG A 217 10.34 10.86 2.03
N SER A 218 10.21 11.94 1.25
CA SER A 218 11.35 12.68 0.71
C SER A 218 12.21 13.31 1.82
N GLN A 219 11.57 13.87 2.85
CA GLN A 219 12.26 14.42 4.02
C GLN A 219 13.01 13.33 4.81
N ILE A 220 12.41 12.17 5.06
CA ILE A 220 13.05 11.02 5.72
C ILE A 220 14.31 10.61 4.96
N LEU A 221 14.21 10.42 3.64
CA LEU A 221 15.36 10.07 2.80
C LEU A 221 16.46 11.13 2.84
N LYS A 222 16.10 12.42 2.82
CA LYS A 222 17.06 13.51 2.95
C LYS A 222 17.76 13.48 4.31
N GLU A 223 17.02 13.28 5.39
CA GLU A 223 17.56 13.28 6.74
C GLU A 223 18.39 12.04 7.05
N ILE A 224 18.08 10.89 6.46
CA ILE A 224 18.97 9.71 6.47
C ILE A 224 20.33 10.06 5.87
N ARG A 225 20.34 10.67 4.67
CA ARG A 225 21.60 11.10 4.02
C ARG A 225 22.38 12.08 4.89
N ASN A 226 21.71 13.13 5.40
CA ASN A 226 22.36 14.09 6.29
C ASN A 226 22.98 13.43 7.55
N PHE A 227 22.28 12.45 8.13
CA PHE A 227 22.76 11.73 9.31
C PHE A 227 24.01 10.90 8.99
N LEU A 228 23.98 10.15 7.88
CA LEU A 228 25.09 9.31 7.44
C LEU A 228 26.30 10.14 6.95
N ASP A 229 26.07 11.21 6.20
CA ASP A 229 27.08 12.20 5.80
C ASP A 229 27.77 12.80 7.03
N GLY A 230 26.98 13.15 8.06
CA GLY A 230 27.49 13.65 9.34
C GLY A 230 28.34 12.64 10.12
N ARG A 231 28.23 11.34 9.79
CA ARG A 231 29.03 10.24 10.35
C ARG A 231 30.11 9.74 9.38
N GLY A 232 30.32 10.43 8.26
CA GLY A 232 31.40 10.16 7.31
C GLY A 232 31.18 8.91 6.43
N PHE A 233 29.92 8.50 6.24
CA PHE A 233 29.59 7.49 5.23
C PHE A 233 29.56 8.11 3.84
N MET A 234 30.01 7.36 2.85
CA MET A 234 29.98 7.75 1.44
C MET A 234 28.80 7.07 0.72
N GLU A 235 27.90 7.85 0.13
CA GLU A 235 26.85 7.30 -0.77
C GLU A 235 27.51 6.79 -2.06
N VAL A 236 27.15 5.57 -2.45
CA VAL A 236 27.63 4.92 -3.68
C VAL A 236 26.48 4.33 -4.48
N GLU A 237 26.74 3.96 -5.73
CA GLU A 237 25.79 3.26 -6.59
C GLU A 237 26.44 1.98 -7.12
N THR A 238 25.81 0.84 -6.89
CA THR A 238 26.25 -0.49 -7.35
C THR A 238 25.32 -1.04 -8.44
N PRO A 239 25.74 -2.07 -9.20
CA PRO A 239 24.94 -2.61 -10.30
C PRO A 239 23.56 -3.11 -9.87
N MET A 240 22.51 -2.77 -10.64
CA MET A 240 21.16 -3.36 -10.47
C MET A 240 20.96 -4.64 -11.30
N LEU A 241 21.70 -4.76 -12.40
CA LEU A 241 21.77 -5.96 -13.23
C LEU A 241 23.02 -6.74 -12.84
N VAL A 242 22.83 -7.97 -12.38
CA VAL A 242 23.88 -8.80 -11.80
C VAL A 242 23.86 -10.19 -12.44
N SER A 243 25.03 -10.83 -12.56
CA SER A 243 25.13 -12.21 -13.03
C SER A 243 24.62 -13.20 -11.96
N ASN A 244 25.01 -12.97 -10.71
CA ASN A 244 24.51 -13.70 -9.56
C ASN A 244 23.70 -12.77 -8.65
N ALA A 245 22.46 -13.16 -8.35
CA ALA A 245 21.61 -12.44 -7.41
C ALA A 245 21.78 -13.06 -6.02
N GLY A 246 22.73 -12.53 -5.25
CA GLY A 246 22.98 -12.95 -3.86
C GLY A 246 22.89 -11.79 -2.88
N GLY A 247 23.17 -12.09 -1.59
CA GLY A 247 23.08 -11.12 -0.49
C GLY A 247 21.74 -11.15 0.26
N ALA A 248 20.79 -11.99 -0.17
CA ALA A 248 19.54 -12.25 0.53
C ALA A 248 19.00 -13.62 0.13
N ALA A 249 18.10 -14.20 0.91
CA ALA A 249 17.28 -15.34 0.47
C ALA A 249 16.02 -14.77 -0.19
N ALA A 250 15.95 -14.84 -1.51
CA ALA A 250 14.81 -14.35 -2.30
C ALA A 250 14.90 -14.80 -3.75
N ARG A 251 13.76 -15.03 -4.39
CA ARG A 251 13.71 -15.34 -5.83
C ARG A 251 13.99 -14.10 -6.68
N PRO A 252 14.96 -14.10 -7.61
CA PRO A 252 15.24 -12.95 -8.45
C PRO A 252 14.26 -12.81 -9.61
N PHE A 253 14.19 -11.61 -10.18
CA PHE A 253 13.68 -11.42 -11.54
C PHE A 253 14.80 -11.65 -12.55
N GLU A 254 14.53 -12.47 -13.56
CA GLU A 254 15.48 -12.76 -14.64
C GLU A 254 15.19 -11.90 -15.88
N THR A 255 16.24 -11.52 -16.60
CA THR A 255 16.16 -10.79 -17.85
C THR A 255 17.34 -11.11 -18.76
N HIS A 256 17.33 -10.59 -19.99
CA HIS A 256 18.32 -10.95 -21.01
C HIS A 256 18.96 -9.71 -21.63
N TYR A 257 20.29 -9.64 -21.59
CA TYR A 257 21.06 -8.59 -22.24
C TYR A 257 21.38 -8.98 -23.69
N ASN A 258 20.49 -8.56 -24.61
CA ASN A 258 20.56 -8.90 -26.03
C ASN A 258 21.90 -8.62 -26.73
N ALA A 259 22.62 -7.55 -26.38
CA ALA A 259 23.85 -7.19 -27.08
C ALA A 259 25.04 -8.09 -26.71
N LEU A 260 25.07 -8.57 -25.47
CA LEU A 260 26.07 -9.54 -25.00
C LEU A 260 25.58 -10.98 -25.16
N ASN A 261 24.27 -11.17 -25.39
CA ASN A 261 23.61 -12.47 -25.41
C ASN A 261 23.84 -13.23 -24.10
N GLU A 262 23.58 -12.54 -22.98
CA GLU A 262 23.79 -13.04 -21.62
C GLU A 262 22.51 -12.90 -20.80
N ASP A 263 22.22 -13.91 -19.99
CA ASP A 263 21.16 -13.84 -18.98
C ASP A 263 21.69 -13.13 -17.75
N VAL A 264 20.91 -12.18 -17.24
CA VAL A 264 21.23 -11.37 -16.06
C VAL A 264 20.01 -11.30 -15.15
N LYS A 265 20.24 -10.99 -13.88
CA LYS A 265 19.21 -10.92 -12.85
C LYS A 265 19.10 -9.49 -12.34
N LEU A 266 17.91 -9.10 -11.91
CA LEU A 266 17.77 -7.91 -11.05
C LEU A 266 18.24 -8.27 -9.64
N ARG A 267 19.02 -7.39 -9.02
CA ARG A 267 19.56 -7.60 -7.67
C ARG A 267 18.45 -7.77 -6.62
N ILE A 268 18.67 -8.70 -5.68
CA ILE A 268 17.80 -8.97 -4.52
C ILE A 268 18.28 -8.28 -3.23
N SER A 269 19.53 -7.80 -3.23
CA SER A 269 20.25 -7.11 -2.15
C SER A 269 21.36 -6.22 -2.75
N LEU A 270 21.92 -5.32 -1.93
CA LEU A 270 23.06 -4.45 -2.27
C LEU A 270 24.41 -5.04 -1.77
N GLU A 271 24.34 -6.09 -0.95
CA GLU A 271 25.38 -6.49 0.00
C GLU A 271 26.71 -6.86 -0.65
N LEU A 272 26.68 -7.81 -1.58
CA LEU A 272 27.92 -8.41 -2.09
C LEU A 272 28.81 -7.39 -2.80
N TYR A 273 28.21 -6.38 -3.45
CA TYR A 273 28.97 -5.31 -4.10
C TYR A 273 29.47 -4.27 -3.11
N LEU A 274 28.68 -3.91 -2.10
CA LEU A 274 29.13 -2.99 -1.05
C LEU A 274 30.29 -3.57 -0.23
N LYS A 275 30.28 -4.88 0.05
CA LYS A 275 31.43 -5.58 0.65
C LYS A 275 32.70 -5.53 -0.21
N ARG A 276 32.58 -5.64 -1.54
CA ARG A 276 33.72 -5.45 -2.46
C ARG A 276 34.31 -4.04 -2.34
N LEU A 277 33.49 -3.03 -2.07
CA LEU A 277 33.98 -1.66 -1.82
C LEU A 277 34.73 -1.54 -0.49
N ILE A 278 34.31 -2.30 0.54
CA ILE A 278 35.05 -2.40 1.80
C ILE A 278 36.40 -3.08 1.60
N VAL A 279 36.47 -4.17 0.83
CA VAL A 279 37.75 -4.78 0.39
C VAL A 279 38.61 -3.75 -0.35
N GLY A 280 37.98 -2.91 -1.17
CA GLY A 280 38.64 -1.80 -1.88
C GLY A 280 39.14 -0.66 -0.99
N GLY A 281 38.86 -0.67 0.32
CA GLY A 281 39.35 0.30 1.30
C GLY A 281 38.50 1.56 1.46
N LEU A 282 37.22 1.54 1.06
CA LEU A 282 36.33 2.70 1.23
C LEU A 282 35.80 2.89 2.66
N GLU A 283 36.00 1.91 3.54
CA GLU A 283 35.74 1.88 4.99
C GLU A 283 34.33 2.19 5.49
N ARG A 284 33.59 3.14 4.92
CA ARG A 284 32.22 3.52 5.29
C ARG A 284 31.42 3.87 4.04
N VAL A 285 30.61 2.94 3.56
CA VAL A 285 29.80 3.12 2.36
C VAL A 285 28.33 2.83 2.66
N TYR A 286 27.43 3.49 1.95
CA TYR A 286 26.01 3.15 1.93
C TYR A 286 25.42 3.34 0.54
N GLU A 287 24.34 2.63 0.26
CA GLU A 287 23.51 2.87 -0.92
C GLU A 287 22.04 2.85 -0.49
N ILE A 288 21.26 3.82 -0.96
CA ILE A 288 19.80 3.79 -0.91
C ILE A 288 19.30 3.42 -2.30
N GLY A 289 19.01 2.14 -2.49
CA GLY A 289 18.78 1.55 -3.81
C GLY A 289 17.44 0.83 -3.92
N ARG A 290 17.01 0.61 -5.16
CA ARG A 290 15.92 -0.34 -5.44
C ARG A 290 16.48 -1.76 -5.40
N VAL A 291 15.74 -2.67 -4.76
CA VAL A 291 15.93 -4.12 -4.86
C VAL A 291 14.64 -4.74 -5.38
N PHE A 292 14.77 -5.93 -5.97
CA PHE A 292 13.69 -6.59 -6.69
C PHE A 292 13.59 -8.05 -6.24
N ARG A 293 12.43 -8.44 -5.72
CA ARG A 293 12.16 -9.82 -5.26
C ARG A 293 10.90 -10.32 -5.93
N ASN A 294 10.98 -11.47 -6.58
CA ASN A 294 9.91 -12.07 -7.37
C ASN A 294 8.97 -12.88 -6.47
N GLU A 295 8.33 -12.15 -5.56
CA GLU A 295 7.49 -12.66 -4.47
C GLU A 295 6.07 -12.10 -4.54
N GLY A 296 5.20 -12.58 -3.63
CA GLY A 296 3.84 -12.10 -3.49
C GLY A 296 3.76 -10.61 -3.10
N VAL A 297 2.58 -10.03 -3.29
CA VAL A 297 2.28 -8.65 -2.86
C VAL A 297 1.26 -8.69 -1.74
N ASP A 298 1.57 -8.06 -0.61
CA ASP A 298 0.67 -7.95 0.53
C ASP A 298 0.69 -6.52 1.12
N THR A 299 0.36 -6.38 2.41
CA THR A 299 0.36 -5.08 3.11
C THR A 299 1.75 -4.58 3.47
N ARG A 300 2.78 -5.42 3.40
CA ARG A 300 4.18 -5.19 3.81
C ARG A 300 5.19 -5.42 2.68
N HIS A 301 4.81 -6.14 1.64
CA HIS A 301 5.67 -6.56 0.53
C HIS A 301 5.21 -5.96 -0.80
N ASN A 302 6.17 -5.42 -1.55
CA ASN A 302 6.02 -5.00 -2.94
C ASN A 302 7.23 -5.53 -3.74
N PRO A 303 7.06 -6.06 -4.96
CA PRO A 303 8.12 -6.77 -5.68
C PRO A 303 9.35 -5.91 -5.99
N GLU A 304 9.18 -4.60 -6.03
CA GLU A 304 10.27 -3.63 -6.06
C GLU A 304 10.16 -2.69 -4.84
N PHE A 305 11.22 -2.58 -4.05
CA PHE A 305 11.20 -1.79 -2.81
C PHE A 305 12.55 -1.13 -2.53
N THR A 306 12.52 -0.05 -1.75
CA THR A 306 13.70 0.73 -1.41
C THR A 306 14.37 0.10 -0.19
N LEU A 307 15.59 -0.37 -0.40
CA LEU A 307 16.46 -0.86 0.65
C LEU A 307 17.61 0.14 0.82
N MET A 308 18.00 0.40 2.05
CA MET A 308 19.28 1.03 2.32
C MET A 308 20.18 -0.01 2.94
N GLU A 309 21.35 -0.24 2.35
CA GLU A 309 22.39 -1.01 3.00
C GLU A 309 23.62 -0.14 3.23
N LEU A 310 24.32 -0.38 4.33
CA LEU A 310 25.56 0.30 4.66
C LEU A 310 26.53 -0.65 5.35
N TYR A 311 27.81 -0.38 5.16
CA TYR A 311 28.90 -1.17 5.70
C TYR A 311 29.97 -0.25 6.28
N GLN A 312 30.44 -0.60 7.46
CA GLN A 312 31.49 0.11 8.18
C GLN A 312 32.59 -0.85 8.61
N ALA A 313 33.82 -0.61 8.14
CA ALA A 313 35.01 -1.32 8.58
C ALA A 313 35.35 -1.00 10.05
N TYR A 314 36.00 -1.95 10.70
CA TYR A 314 36.48 -1.94 12.07
C TYR A 314 35.38 -1.75 13.13
N THR A 315 34.19 -2.26 12.84
CA THR A 315 33.08 -2.37 13.79
C THR A 315 32.39 -3.72 13.65
N ASP A 316 31.43 -3.99 14.51
CA ASP A 316 30.63 -5.22 14.62
C ASP A 316 29.12 -4.89 14.63
N TYR A 317 28.29 -5.91 14.85
CA TYR A 317 26.84 -5.77 15.03
C TYR A 317 26.45 -4.84 16.20
N GLU A 318 27.25 -4.71 17.26
CA GLU A 318 26.99 -3.77 18.37
C GLU A 318 27.11 -2.31 17.90
N GLY A 319 28.12 -2.01 17.07
CA GLY A 319 28.22 -0.72 16.40
C GLY A 319 27.03 -0.44 15.49
N MET A 320 26.49 -1.47 14.82
CA MET A 320 25.28 -1.34 13.99
C MET A 320 24.02 -1.10 14.82
N MET A 321 23.91 -1.67 16.03
CA MET A 321 22.81 -1.36 16.96
C MET A 321 22.85 0.11 17.41
N GLU A 322 24.02 0.64 17.78
CA GLU A 322 24.16 2.07 18.14
C GLU A 322 23.76 2.97 16.97
N LEU A 323 24.26 2.68 15.77
CA LEU A 323 23.95 3.45 14.57
C LEU A 323 22.44 3.46 14.30
N THR A 324 21.80 2.29 14.40
CA THR A 324 20.36 2.11 14.19
C THR A 324 19.55 2.91 15.21
N GLU A 325 19.83 2.74 16.50
CA GLU A 325 19.10 3.42 17.57
C GLU A 325 19.21 4.94 17.43
N SER A 326 20.44 5.43 17.18
CA SER A 326 20.71 6.86 16.96
C SER A 326 19.99 7.41 15.74
N MET A 327 19.97 6.67 14.62
CA MET A 327 19.30 7.10 13.39
C MET A 327 17.78 7.14 13.55
N PHE A 328 17.17 6.09 14.12
CA PHE A 328 15.71 6.02 14.30
C PHE A 328 15.21 7.15 15.21
N ARG A 329 15.92 7.40 16.32
CA ARG A 329 15.63 8.52 17.22
C ARG A 329 15.77 9.87 16.52
N TYR A 330 16.87 10.08 15.78
CA TYR A 330 17.11 11.29 14.99
C TYR A 330 15.99 11.56 13.99
N LEU A 331 15.56 10.55 13.22
CA LEU A 331 14.51 10.70 12.23
C LEU A 331 13.14 10.99 12.84
N ALA A 332 12.80 10.33 13.95
CA ALA A 332 11.56 10.61 14.68
C ALA A 332 11.52 12.07 15.15
N GLU A 333 12.59 12.57 15.76
CA GLU A 333 12.68 13.97 16.20
C GLU A 333 12.64 14.96 15.03
N LYS A 334 13.37 14.69 13.94
CA LYS A 334 13.46 15.62 12.80
C LYS A 334 12.20 15.69 11.95
N VAL A 335 11.55 14.55 11.73
CA VAL A 335 10.42 14.46 10.79
C VAL A 335 9.08 14.50 11.51
N CYS A 336 8.98 13.88 12.70
CA CYS A 336 7.76 13.85 13.49
C CYS A 336 7.73 14.92 14.59
N GLY A 337 8.86 15.59 14.86
CA GLY A 337 8.99 16.63 15.90
C GLY A 337 9.14 16.08 17.32
N SER A 338 9.23 14.75 17.48
CA SER A 338 9.24 14.06 18.77
C SER A 338 9.82 12.65 18.62
N ALA A 339 10.59 12.20 19.62
CA ALA A 339 11.02 10.81 19.74
C ALA A 339 9.89 9.85 20.18
N MET A 340 8.77 10.40 20.66
CA MET A 340 7.53 9.65 20.90
C MET A 340 6.65 9.78 19.65
N ILE A 341 6.40 8.67 18.96
CA ILE A 341 5.54 8.64 17.77
C ILE A 341 4.29 7.80 18.04
N SER A 342 3.25 8.00 17.26
CA SER A 342 2.04 7.17 17.26
C SER A 342 2.03 6.32 16.00
N TYR A 343 1.76 5.02 16.16
CA TYR A 343 1.53 4.10 15.05
C TYR A 343 0.28 3.27 15.35
N ASN A 344 -0.75 3.39 14.52
CA ASN A 344 -2.06 2.75 14.69
C ASN A 344 -2.65 2.94 16.11
N GLY A 345 -2.55 4.18 16.63
CA GLY A 345 -2.98 4.54 17.98
C GLY A 345 -2.09 4.03 19.13
N THR A 346 -1.03 3.28 18.83
CA THR A 346 -0.05 2.81 19.82
C THR A 346 1.13 3.78 19.90
N VAL A 347 1.51 4.16 21.11
CA VAL A 347 2.67 5.04 21.33
C VAL A 347 3.96 4.22 21.28
N ILE A 348 4.88 4.62 20.41
CA ILE A 348 6.21 4.04 20.27
C ILE A 348 7.24 5.04 20.81
N ASP A 349 8.05 4.61 21.76
CA ASP A 349 9.04 5.42 22.47
C ASP A 349 10.43 5.17 21.90
N MET A 350 10.89 6.05 21.00
CA MET A 350 12.25 5.99 20.45
C MET A 350 13.27 6.69 21.35
N ALA A 351 12.85 7.34 22.45
CA ALA A 351 13.75 8.10 23.31
C ALA A 351 14.52 7.19 24.27
N LYS A 352 13.94 6.04 24.63
CA LYS A 352 14.60 5.04 25.48
C LYS A 352 15.65 4.24 24.70
N PRO A 353 16.63 3.64 25.40
CA PRO A 353 17.45 2.57 24.83
C PRO A 353 16.54 1.44 24.34
N PHE A 354 16.84 0.88 23.18
CA PHE A 354 16.04 -0.20 22.60
C PHE A 354 16.26 -1.49 23.41
N GLU A 355 15.19 -2.28 23.58
CA GLU A 355 15.29 -3.56 24.30
C GLU A 355 16.19 -4.52 23.51
N ARG A 356 16.90 -5.40 24.21
CA ARG A 356 17.73 -6.46 23.62
C ARG A 356 17.28 -7.80 24.17
N ILE A 357 17.04 -8.77 23.30
CA ILE A 357 16.65 -10.13 23.67
C ILE A 357 17.22 -11.12 22.66
N SER A 358 17.78 -12.23 23.12
CA SER A 358 18.20 -13.29 22.18
C SER A 358 16.96 -13.97 21.57
N MET A 359 17.09 -14.54 20.36
CA MET A 359 15.99 -15.28 19.73
C MET A 359 15.52 -16.45 20.62
N ILE A 360 16.45 -17.17 21.26
CA ILE A 360 16.14 -18.25 22.20
C ILE A 360 15.33 -17.73 23.38
N ASP A 361 15.77 -16.61 23.99
CA ASP A 361 15.06 -16.03 25.13
C ASP A 361 13.68 -15.51 24.74
N ALA A 362 13.53 -14.99 23.53
CA ALA A 362 12.23 -14.58 23.00
C ALA A 362 11.28 -15.77 22.86
N VAL A 363 11.72 -16.86 22.22
CA VAL A 363 10.94 -18.09 22.06
C VAL A 363 10.63 -18.72 23.42
N LYS A 364 11.58 -18.75 24.34
CA LYS A 364 11.37 -19.20 25.71
C LYS A 364 10.31 -18.37 26.44
N LYS A 365 10.36 -17.04 26.29
CA LYS A 365 9.43 -16.10 26.93
C LYS A 365 8.01 -16.19 26.36
N TYR A 366 7.86 -16.28 25.04
CA TYR A 366 6.56 -16.15 24.38
C TYR A 366 5.94 -17.47 23.91
N ALA A 367 6.75 -18.45 23.50
CA ALA A 367 6.28 -19.80 23.15
C ALA A 367 6.37 -20.79 24.32
N GLY A 368 7.11 -20.47 25.39
CA GLY A 368 7.30 -21.35 26.55
C GLY A 368 8.21 -22.55 26.27
N VAL A 369 9.00 -22.49 25.19
CA VAL A 369 9.90 -23.57 24.76
C VAL A 369 11.34 -23.12 24.87
N ASP A 370 12.17 -23.86 25.59
CA ASP A 370 13.58 -23.53 25.78
C ASP A 370 14.46 -24.27 24.76
N PHE A 371 14.80 -23.59 23.66
CA PHE A 371 15.66 -24.15 22.60
C PHE A 371 17.13 -24.35 23.02
N SER A 372 17.54 -23.84 24.18
CA SER A 372 18.87 -24.15 24.74
C SER A 372 18.95 -25.59 25.25
N GLU A 373 17.81 -26.21 25.59
CA GLU A 373 17.75 -27.60 26.05
C GLU A 373 17.59 -28.61 24.90
N VAL A 374 17.21 -28.14 23.71
CA VAL A 374 16.99 -28.96 22.50
C VAL A 374 18.34 -29.31 21.88
N LYS A 375 18.62 -30.59 21.64
CA LYS A 375 19.95 -31.07 21.19
C LYS A 375 19.98 -31.58 19.77
N THR A 376 18.86 -32.03 19.23
CA THR A 376 18.81 -32.64 17.89
C THR A 376 17.69 -32.06 17.03
N ASP A 377 17.81 -32.25 15.71
CA ASP A 377 16.79 -31.84 14.74
C ASP A 377 15.46 -32.58 14.99
N GLU A 378 15.51 -33.85 15.39
CA GLU A 378 14.30 -34.63 15.71
C GLU A 378 13.58 -34.10 16.95
N GLU A 379 14.32 -33.66 17.98
CA GLU A 379 13.72 -33.03 19.16
C GLU A 379 13.06 -31.69 18.79
N ALA A 380 13.70 -30.89 17.94
CA ALA A 380 13.15 -29.64 17.44
C ALA A 380 11.88 -29.88 16.59
N LYS A 381 11.89 -30.87 15.69
CA LYS A 381 10.73 -31.25 14.86
C LYS A 381 9.57 -31.75 15.71
N ALA A 382 9.83 -32.57 16.73
CA ALA A 382 8.81 -33.02 17.67
C ALA A 382 8.17 -31.87 18.46
N LEU A 383 8.96 -30.82 18.77
CA LEU A 383 8.42 -29.59 19.36
C LEU A 383 7.57 -28.81 18.35
N ALA A 384 8.01 -28.67 17.11
CA ALA A 384 7.24 -28.02 16.04
C ALA A 384 5.88 -28.72 15.84
N ASP A 385 5.86 -30.04 15.73
CA ASP A 385 4.64 -30.85 15.63
C ASP A 385 3.68 -30.59 16.82
N LYS A 386 4.23 -30.58 18.04
CA LYS A 386 3.45 -30.35 19.27
C LYS A 386 2.86 -28.94 19.34
N HIS A 387 3.56 -27.95 18.79
CA HIS A 387 3.17 -26.54 18.81
C HIS A 387 2.49 -26.09 17.51
N HIS A 388 2.25 -27.01 16.57
CA HIS A 388 1.63 -26.75 15.27
C HIS A 388 2.39 -25.74 14.40
N VAL A 389 3.72 -25.74 14.49
CA VAL A 389 4.61 -24.96 13.62
C VAL A 389 4.91 -25.78 12.37
N GLU A 390 4.54 -25.26 11.20
CA GLU A 390 4.83 -25.93 9.92
C GLU A 390 6.31 -25.82 9.57
N TYR A 391 6.90 -26.92 9.07
CA TYR A 391 8.30 -26.97 8.65
C TYR A 391 8.49 -27.94 7.48
N GLU A 392 9.58 -27.78 6.74
CA GLU A 392 9.97 -28.68 5.65
C GLU A 392 10.93 -29.77 6.14
N GLU A 393 10.93 -30.95 5.50
CA GLU A 393 11.81 -32.07 5.93
C GLU A 393 13.30 -31.68 6.00
N ARG A 394 13.75 -30.77 5.14
CA ARG A 394 15.12 -30.24 5.07
C ARG A 394 15.50 -29.35 6.27
N HIS A 395 14.53 -28.78 6.99
CA HIS A 395 14.79 -27.86 8.09
C HIS A 395 15.51 -28.56 9.25
N LYS A 396 16.50 -27.86 9.80
CA LYS A 396 17.30 -28.24 10.96
C LYS A 396 16.82 -27.52 12.21
N LYS A 397 17.45 -27.79 13.37
CA LYS A 397 17.14 -27.14 14.65
C LYS A 397 17.10 -25.61 14.55
N GLY A 398 18.06 -24.99 13.87
CA GLY A 398 18.13 -23.54 13.70
C GLY A 398 16.95 -22.97 12.92
N ASP A 399 16.59 -23.59 11.81
CA ASP A 399 15.43 -23.20 11.00
C ASP A 399 14.14 -23.28 11.82
N ILE A 400 13.99 -24.35 12.61
CA ILE A 400 12.83 -24.54 13.47
C ILE A 400 12.78 -23.50 14.59
N LEU A 401 13.92 -23.12 15.19
CA LEU A 401 13.95 -22.02 16.15
C LEU A 401 13.44 -20.71 15.52
N ASN A 402 13.84 -20.41 14.28
CA ASN A 402 13.35 -19.24 13.57
C ASN A 402 11.84 -19.31 13.35
N LEU A 403 11.32 -20.45 12.89
CA LEU A 403 9.87 -20.63 12.68
C LEU A 403 9.07 -20.45 13.97
N PHE A 404 9.59 -20.88 15.13
CA PHE A 404 8.98 -20.60 16.43
C PHE A 404 9.02 -19.10 16.77
N PHE A 405 10.09 -18.41 16.41
CA PHE A 405 10.19 -16.98 16.62
C PHE A 405 9.16 -16.23 15.77
N ASP A 406 9.07 -16.55 14.48
CA ASP A 406 8.13 -15.94 13.52
C ASP A 406 6.67 -16.12 13.99
N GLU A 407 6.30 -17.33 14.41
CA GLU A 407 4.93 -17.67 14.81
C GLU A 407 4.53 -17.04 16.16
N PHE A 408 5.42 -17.03 17.16
CA PHE A 408 5.05 -16.71 18.54
C PHE A 408 5.58 -15.39 19.08
N CYS A 409 6.64 -14.83 18.49
CA CYS A 409 7.41 -13.75 19.10
C CYS A 409 7.25 -12.40 18.42
N GLU A 410 7.28 -12.34 17.08
CA GLU A 410 7.34 -11.07 16.33
C GLU A 410 6.27 -10.09 16.78
N GLU A 411 5.00 -10.49 16.78
CA GLU A 411 3.86 -9.64 17.12
C GLU A 411 3.92 -9.02 18.52
N LYS A 412 4.73 -9.59 19.43
CA LYS A 412 4.89 -9.11 20.80
C LYS A 412 5.90 -7.97 20.91
N MET A 413 6.75 -7.77 19.90
CA MET A 413 7.80 -6.76 19.87
C MET A 413 7.23 -5.40 19.44
N ILE A 414 6.44 -4.79 20.33
CA ILE A 414 5.75 -3.51 20.05
C ILE A 414 6.71 -2.33 20.14
N GLN A 415 7.46 -2.21 21.24
CA GLN A 415 8.52 -1.20 21.35
C GLN A 415 9.76 -1.63 20.56
N PRO A 416 10.64 -0.69 20.18
CA PRO A 416 11.88 -1.03 19.48
C PRO A 416 12.71 -2.05 20.26
N THR A 417 12.90 -3.23 19.65
CA THR A 417 13.54 -4.39 20.26
C THR A 417 14.51 -5.01 19.28
N PHE A 418 15.80 -5.03 19.64
CA PHE A 418 16.82 -5.81 18.94
C PHE A 418 16.70 -7.28 19.36
N VAL A 419 16.45 -8.14 18.39
CA VAL A 419 16.50 -9.60 18.55
C VAL A 419 17.88 -10.07 18.11
N THR A 420 18.63 -10.74 18.98
CA THR A 420 20.03 -11.13 18.75
C THR A 420 20.21 -12.64 18.68
N ASP A 421 21.42 -13.09 18.36
CA ASP A 421 21.84 -14.50 18.44
C ASP A 421 21.00 -15.43 17.57
N HIS A 422 20.89 -15.05 16.29
CA HIS A 422 20.20 -15.87 15.29
C HIS A 422 21.00 -17.17 15.05
N PRO A 423 20.32 -18.27 14.68
CA PRO A 423 20.99 -19.52 14.28
C PRO A 423 21.91 -19.36 13.08
N ILE A 424 22.95 -20.18 13.03
CA ILE A 424 23.90 -20.21 11.93
C ILE A 424 23.26 -20.66 10.62
N GLU A 425 22.27 -21.56 10.67
CA GLU A 425 21.61 -22.15 9.51
C GLU A 425 20.95 -21.11 8.61
N ILE A 426 20.36 -20.07 9.20
CA ILE A 426 19.66 -18.99 8.50
C ILE A 426 20.52 -17.74 8.29
N SER A 427 21.82 -17.81 8.57
CA SER A 427 22.72 -16.66 8.60
C SER A 427 24.03 -16.92 7.80
N PRO A 428 23.94 -17.15 6.47
CA PRO A 428 25.06 -17.62 5.66
C PRO A 428 26.18 -16.59 5.43
N LEU A 429 25.94 -15.31 5.74
CA LEU A 429 26.88 -14.19 5.52
C LEU A 429 27.39 -13.58 6.83
N THR A 430 27.10 -14.19 7.97
CA THR A 430 27.40 -13.66 9.30
C THR A 430 28.49 -14.46 10.02
N LYS A 431 29.32 -13.75 10.80
CA LYS A 431 30.28 -14.35 11.72
C LYS A 431 29.60 -15.18 12.80
N LYS A 432 30.21 -16.33 13.10
CA LYS A 432 29.84 -17.16 14.26
C LYS A 432 30.05 -16.36 15.54
N ASN A 433 29.15 -16.53 16.50
CA ASN A 433 29.36 -16.04 17.84
C ASN A 433 30.60 -16.78 18.44
N PRO A 434 31.58 -16.07 19.02
CA PRO A 434 32.80 -16.68 19.54
C PRO A 434 32.58 -17.57 20.77
N GLU A 435 31.49 -17.36 21.52
CA GLU A 435 31.14 -18.14 22.71
C GLU A 435 30.32 -19.39 22.37
N ASP A 436 29.36 -19.29 21.44
CA ASP A 436 28.57 -20.43 20.95
C ASP A 436 28.44 -20.40 19.41
N PRO A 437 29.18 -21.26 18.69
CA PRO A 437 29.21 -21.25 17.23
C PRO A 437 27.94 -21.78 16.56
N ASN A 438 26.94 -22.25 17.33
CA ASN A 438 25.60 -22.55 16.79
C ASN A 438 24.81 -21.28 16.46
N TYR A 439 25.24 -20.13 16.99
CA TYR A 439 24.64 -18.83 16.76
C TYR A 439 25.63 -17.89 16.08
N VAL A 440 25.11 -16.76 15.61
CA VAL A 440 25.88 -15.76 14.88
C VAL A 440 25.72 -14.38 15.51
N GLU A 441 26.70 -13.50 15.29
CA GLU A 441 26.63 -12.08 15.65
C GLU A 441 25.72 -11.32 14.67
N ARG A 442 24.42 -11.64 14.71
CA ARG A 442 23.34 -11.04 13.92
C ARG A 442 22.28 -10.45 14.83
N PHE A 443 21.70 -9.33 14.42
CA PHE A 443 20.45 -8.87 15.00
C PHE A 443 19.44 -8.44 13.94
N GLU A 444 18.18 -8.46 14.34
CA GLU A 444 17.09 -7.79 13.64
C GLU A 444 16.41 -6.81 14.58
N LEU A 445 16.01 -5.64 14.08
CA LEU A 445 15.22 -4.69 14.86
C LEU A 445 13.74 -4.90 14.56
N TYR A 446 12.95 -5.18 15.59
CA TYR A 446 11.49 -5.21 15.51
C TYR A 446 10.88 -3.95 16.13
N VAL A 447 9.93 -3.35 15.43
CA VAL A 447 9.08 -2.27 15.95
C VAL A 447 7.64 -2.52 15.53
N TYR A 448 6.70 -2.48 16.47
CA TYR A 448 5.29 -2.78 16.23
C TYR A 448 5.08 -4.14 15.53
N GLY A 449 5.83 -5.15 15.98
CA GLY A 449 5.80 -6.52 15.48
C GLY A 449 6.19 -6.67 14.01
N ARG A 450 7.15 -5.84 13.56
CA ARG A 450 7.66 -5.88 12.20
C ARG A 450 9.17 -5.64 12.19
N GLU A 451 9.87 -6.45 11.42
CA GLU A 451 11.29 -6.28 11.15
C GLU A 451 11.52 -4.96 10.36
N MET A 452 12.41 -4.13 10.88
CA MET A 452 12.78 -2.82 10.34
C MET A 452 14.18 -2.82 9.71
N CYS A 453 15.08 -3.65 10.24
CA CYS A 453 16.41 -3.88 9.68
C CYS A 453 16.96 -5.23 10.12
N ASN A 454 17.93 -5.71 9.35
CA ASN A 454 18.73 -6.90 9.61
C ASN A 454 20.22 -6.55 9.49
N ALA A 455 21.03 -6.96 10.45
CA ALA A 455 22.41 -6.51 10.60
C ALA A 455 23.31 -7.57 11.22
N TYR A 456 24.60 -7.49 10.91
CA TYR A 456 25.56 -8.48 11.39
C TYR A 456 26.99 -7.96 11.49
N SER A 457 27.79 -8.69 12.26
CA SER A 457 29.23 -8.73 12.10
C SER A 457 29.55 -9.56 10.86
N GLU A 458 30.11 -8.91 9.85
CA GLU A 458 30.27 -9.48 8.51
C GLU A 458 31.24 -10.65 8.48
N LEU A 459 30.81 -11.76 7.84
CA LEU A 459 31.69 -12.89 7.58
C LEU A 459 32.76 -12.47 6.57
N ASN A 460 34.00 -12.39 7.05
CA ASN A 460 35.17 -12.02 6.25
C ASN A 460 36.21 -13.15 6.14
N ASP A 461 35.89 -14.34 6.64
CA ASP A 461 36.70 -15.55 6.43
C ASP A 461 36.26 -16.21 5.11
N PRO A 462 37.09 -16.17 4.04
CA PRO A 462 36.71 -16.74 2.75
C PRO A 462 36.58 -18.28 2.78
N ILE A 463 37.24 -18.97 3.72
CA ILE A 463 37.15 -20.42 3.85
C ILE A 463 35.78 -20.80 4.40
N ASP A 464 35.38 -20.16 5.51
CA ASP A 464 34.05 -20.35 6.09
C ASP A 464 32.95 -19.91 5.10
N GLN A 465 33.12 -18.76 4.43
CA GLN A 465 32.15 -18.29 3.44
C GLN A 465 31.93 -19.28 2.29
N ARG A 466 33.00 -19.94 1.82
CA ARG A 466 32.90 -20.99 0.79
C ARG A 466 32.11 -22.21 1.30
N GLU A 467 32.32 -22.60 2.56
CA GLU A 467 31.54 -23.67 3.19
C GLU A 467 30.05 -23.29 3.30
N ARG A 468 29.72 -22.04 3.62
CA ARG A 468 28.32 -21.56 3.66
C ARG A 468 27.67 -21.56 2.28
N PHE A 469 28.38 -21.15 1.24
CA PHE A 469 27.84 -21.22 -0.12
C PHE A 469 27.64 -22.65 -0.58
N ALA A 470 28.55 -23.58 -0.25
CA ALA A 470 28.34 -24.99 -0.54
C ALA A 470 27.07 -25.53 0.14
N ALA A 471 26.81 -25.16 1.39
CA ALA A 471 25.58 -25.53 2.09
C ALA A 471 24.31 -24.91 1.45
N GLN A 472 24.40 -23.69 0.90
CA GLN A 472 23.30 -23.05 0.17
C GLN A 472 23.04 -23.75 -1.18
N GLU A 473 24.06 -24.16 -1.92
CA GLU A 473 23.90 -24.97 -3.14
C GLU A 473 23.27 -26.34 -2.83
N GLU A 474 23.63 -26.97 -1.70
CA GLU A 474 22.99 -28.19 -1.22
C GLU A 474 21.51 -27.96 -0.88
N ALA A 475 21.17 -26.85 -0.21
CA ALA A 475 19.79 -26.47 0.09
C ALA A 475 18.98 -26.22 -1.19
N PHE A 476 19.57 -25.51 -2.17
CA PHE A 476 18.96 -25.29 -3.49
C PHE A 476 18.67 -26.62 -4.19
N ALA A 477 19.66 -27.53 -4.21
CA ALA A 477 19.48 -28.87 -4.78
C ALA A 477 18.43 -29.71 -4.02
N ALA A 478 18.18 -29.40 -2.75
CA ALA A 478 17.13 -30.00 -1.92
C ALA A 478 15.74 -29.34 -2.08
N GLY A 479 15.61 -28.32 -2.93
CA GLY A 479 14.33 -27.68 -3.27
C GLY A 479 14.10 -26.29 -2.67
N ASP A 480 15.09 -25.70 -2.00
CA ASP A 480 15.02 -24.32 -1.52
C ASP A 480 15.29 -23.34 -2.68
N GLU A 481 14.23 -22.88 -3.35
CA GLU A 481 14.32 -21.95 -4.49
C GLU A 481 14.86 -20.55 -4.11
N GLU A 482 15.01 -20.24 -2.82
CA GLU A 482 15.51 -18.95 -2.30
C GLU A 482 16.98 -19.04 -1.85
N ALA A 483 17.56 -20.24 -1.82
CA ALA A 483 18.96 -20.44 -1.46
C ALA A 483 19.91 -19.77 -2.47
N ASN A 484 21.00 -19.20 -1.94
CA ASN A 484 21.96 -18.43 -2.72
C ASN A 484 22.91 -19.35 -3.52
N HIS A 485 23.27 -18.93 -4.73
CA HIS A 485 24.34 -19.57 -5.49
C HIS A 485 25.71 -19.00 -5.16
N THR A 486 26.75 -19.81 -5.38
CA THR A 486 28.15 -19.43 -5.17
C THR A 486 28.55 -18.27 -6.08
N ASP A 487 29.00 -17.16 -5.49
CA ASP A 487 29.64 -16.05 -6.20
C ASP A 487 31.17 -16.15 -6.06
N GLU A 488 31.83 -16.72 -7.08
CA GLU A 488 33.29 -16.91 -7.08
C GLU A 488 34.06 -15.58 -7.11
N ASP A 489 33.50 -14.53 -7.72
CA ASP A 489 34.16 -13.21 -7.72
C ASP A 489 34.09 -12.56 -6.33
N PHE A 490 32.98 -12.75 -5.61
CA PHE A 490 32.85 -12.30 -4.23
C PHE A 490 33.83 -13.06 -3.31
N LEU A 491 33.95 -14.39 -3.45
CA LEU A 491 34.94 -15.16 -2.71
C LEU A 491 36.36 -14.68 -3.00
N ASN A 492 36.70 -14.45 -4.27
CA ASN A 492 38.00 -13.88 -4.65
C ASN A 492 38.23 -12.50 -3.99
N ALA A 493 37.20 -11.64 -3.88
CA ALA A 493 37.31 -10.38 -3.16
C ALA A 493 37.61 -10.59 -1.66
N LEU A 494 36.95 -11.54 -1.00
CA LEU A 494 37.23 -11.88 0.39
C LEU A 494 38.64 -12.45 0.58
N GLU A 495 39.15 -13.24 -0.38
CA GLU A 495 40.51 -13.79 -0.39
C GLU A 495 41.60 -12.72 -0.54
N ILE A 496 41.29 -11.58 -1.18
CA ILE A 496 42.17 -10.39 -1.18
C ILE A 496 42.26 -9.79 0.23
N GLY A 497 41.17 -9.84 0.99
CA GLY A 497 41.09 -9.47 2.39
C GLY A 497 40.05 -8.39 2.67
N MET A 498 38.95 -8.78 3.31
CA MET A 498 37.98 -7.84 3.88
C MET A 498 38.29 -7.60 5.36
N PRO A 499 38.42 -6.35 5.85
CA PRO A 499 38.58 -6.08 7.27
C PRO A 499 37.35 -6.53 8.07
N PRO A 500 37.46 -6.72 9.41
CA PRO A 500 36.28 -6.83 10.27
C PRO A 500 35.34 -5.68 9.99
N THR A 501 34.07 -5.97 9.76
CA THR A 501 33.08 -5.00 9.26
C THR A 501 31.75 -5.27 9.94
N GLY A 502 31.00 -4.23 10.27
CA GLY A 502 29.59 -4.33 10.60
C GLY A 502 28.78 -3.83 9.41
N GLY A 503 27.72 -4.54 9.04
CA GLY A 503 26.81 -4.13 7.99
C GLY A 503 25.36 -4.35 8.39
N ILE A 504 24.49 -3.63 7.68
CA ILE A 504 23.07 -3.54 8.00
C ILE A 504 22.26 -3.15 6.77
N GLY A 505 21.10 -3.79 6.61
CA GLY A 505 20.06 -3.44 5.66
C GLY A 505 18.81 -2.91 6.35
N TYR A 506 18.29 -1.77 5.89
CA TYR A 506 17.07 -1.14 6.38
C TYR A 506 15.96 -1.17 5.34
N GLY A 507 14.79 -1.67 5.72
CA GLY A 507 13.57 -1.57 4.92
C GLY A 507 13.04 -0.14 4.93
N ILE A 508 13.50 0.71 3.99
CA ILE A 508 13.14 2.14 3.98
C ILE A 508 11.64 2.35 3.84
N ASP A 509 10.95 1.53 3.06
CA ASP A 509 9.49 1.61 2.94
C ASP A 509 8.79 1.35 4.28
N ARG A 510 9.23 0.34 5.04
CA ARG A 510 8.70 0.03 6.38
C ARG A 510 9.00 1.15 7.39
N LEU A 511 10.20 1.74 7.33
CA LEU A 511 10.57 2.90 8.15
C LEU A 511 9.68 4.12 7.83
N VAL A 512 9.41 4.37 6.54
CA VAL A 512 8.49 5.45 6.13
C VAL A 512 7.08 5.16 6.63
N MET A 513 6.60 3.91 6.54
CA MET A 513 5.30 3.53 7.09
C MET A 513 5.21 3.89 8.57
N LEU A 514 6.20 3.47 9.37
CA LEU A 514 6.27 3.73 10.80
C LEU A 514 6.22 5.24 11.13
N LEU A 515 7.04 6.06 10.46
CA LEU A 515 7.14 7.50 10.76
C LEU A 515 5.98 8.34 10.18
N THR A 516 5.15 7.75 9.32
CA THR A 516 3.99 8.42 8.70
C THR A 516 2.65 7.85 9.14
N ASP A 517 2.64 6.86 10.05
CA ASP A 517 1.45 6.14 10.50
C ASP A 517 0.69 5.42 9.36
N ALA A 518 1.40 5.05 8.29
CA ALA A 518 0.81 4.34 7.16
C ALA A 518 0.73 2.84 7.45
N GLN A 519 -0.45 2.25 7.27
CA GLN A 519 -0.71 0.86 7.65
C GLN A 519 -0.32 -0.16 6.57
N ALA A 520 -0.27 0.26 5.30
CA ALA A 520 0.15 -0.57 4.17
C ALA A 520 1.31 0.06 3.39
N ILE A 521 2.22 -0.77 2.87
CA ILE A 521 3.35 -0.34 2.04
C ILE A 521 2.90 0.43 0.80
N ARG A 522 1.70 0.12 0.29
CA ARG A 522 1.09 0.80 -0.86
C ARG A 522 0.73 2.26 -0.58
N ASP A 523 0.58 2.66 0.69
CA ASP A 523 0.34 4.05 1.06
C ASP A 523 1.63 4.90 1.04
N VAL A 524 2.81 4.25 1.08
CA VAL A 524 4.12 4.94 1.04
C VAL A 524 4.86 4.76 -0.29
N LEU A 525 4.24 4.08 -1.26
CA LEU A 525 4.70 3.96 -2.64
C LEU A 525 3.79 4.79 -3.57
N LEU A 526 4.38 5.67 -4.37
CA LEU A 526 3.62 6.49 -5.32
C LEU A 526 2.86 5.61 -6.31
N PHE A 527 3.54 4.59 -6.83
CA PHE A 527 3.00 3.65 -7.82
C PHE A 527 3.32 2.21 -7.38
N PRO A 528 2.55 1.64 -6.44
CA PRO A 528 2.75 0.25 -6.04
C PRO A 528 2.41 -0.70 -7.20
N THR A 529 2.96 -1.91 -7.17
CA THR A 529 2.63 -2.94 -8.15
C THR A 529 1.17 -3.37 -7.97
N MET A 530 0.39 -3.28 -9.06
CA MET A 530 -1.02 -3.66 -9.07
C MET A 530 -1.24 -4.84 -10.00
N LYS A 531 -2.15 -5.75 -9.61
CA LYS A 531 -2.64 -6.78 -10.54
C LYS A 531 -3.26 -6.10 -11.76
N SER A 532 -2.93 -6.61 -12.95
CA SER A 532 -3.49 -6.09 -14.20
C SER A 532 -5.00 -6.33 -14.25
N LEU A 533 -5.77 -5.31 -14.65
CA LEU A 533 -7.23 -5.40 -14.81
C LEU A 533 -7.65 -6.38 -15.91
N ASP A 534 -6.74 -6.69 -16.84
CA ASP A 534 -6.98 -7.62 -17.95
C ASP A 534 -6.23 -8.96 -17.78
N ALA A 535 -5.58 -9.21 -16.63
CA ALA A 535 -4.92 -10.49 -16.38
C ALA A 535 -5.90 -11.67 -16.54
N ASP A 536 -7.13 -11.50 -16.05
CA ASP A 536 -8.22 -12.48 -16.16
C ASP A 536 -8.73 -12.65 -17.60
N LYS A 537 -8.48 -11.66 -18.48
CA LYS A 537 -8.81 -11.75 -19.91
C LYS A 537 -7.67 -12.30 -20.77
N LYS A 538 -6.41 -12.23 -20.30
CA LYS A 538 -5.25 -12.77 -21.03
C LYS A 538 -5.10 -14.27 -20.83
N SER A 539 -5.41 -14.81 -19.64
CA SER A 539 -5.60 -16.25 -19.44
C SER A 539 -6.71 -16.80 -20.37
N ALA A 540 -7.76 -16.02 -20.62
CA ALA A 540 -8.82 -16.34 -21.59
C ALA A 540 -8.45 -16.12 -23.08
N LYS A 541 -7.28 -15.52 -23.38
CA LYS A 541 -6.79 -15.28 -24.75
C LYS A 541 -5.69 -16.23 -25.19
N SER A 542 -4.96 -16.87 -24.27
CA SER A 542 -4.07 -17.99 -24.61
C SER A 542 -4.83 -19.27 -24.96
N GLU A 543 -6.12 -19.34 -24.61
CA GLU A 543 -7.03 -20.40 -25.05
C GLU A 543 -8.16 -19.82 -25.89
N ASN A 544 -7.92 -19.62 -27.18
CA ASN A 544 -9.03 -19.47 -28.12
C ASN A 544 -8.64 -19.95 -29.52
N SER A 545 -8.52 -21.28 -29.66
CA SER A 545 -9.20 -21.92 -30.79
C SER A 545 -10.70 -21.99 -30.45
N THR A 546 -11.49 -21.18 -31.14
CA THR A 546 -12.93 -21.35 -31.37
C THR A 546 -13.85 -21.57 -30.16
N SER A 547 -14.49 -20.51 -29.68
CA SER A 547 -15.96 -20.39 -29.77
C SER A 547 -16.45 -19.01 -29.33
N THR A 548 -17.45 -18.52 -30.05
CA THR A 548 -18.18 -17.29 -29.78
C THR A 548 -19.11 -17.45 -28.56
N ALA A 549 -18.84 -16.72 -27.49
CA ALA A 549 -19.85 -16.39 -26.48
C ALA A 549 -19.65 -14.96 -25.97
N VAL A 550 -20.74 -14.19 -25.93
CA VAL A 550 -20.81 -12.80 -25.47
C VAL A 550 -20.69 -12.80 -23.94
N PRO A 551 -19.90 -11.92 -23.30
CA PRO A 551 -19.82 -11.88 -21.84
C PRO A 551 -21.10 -11.27 -21.25
N GLU A 552 -21.71 -11.99 -20.30
CA GLU A 552 -22.83 -11.50 -19.49
C GLU A 552 -22.37 -10.42 -18.50
N LYS A 553 -23.23 -9.41 -18.33
CA LYS A 553 -23.03 -8.25 -17.45
C LYS A 553 -23.20 -8.65 -15.99
N GLU A 554 -22.12 -8.58 -15.21
CA GLU A 554 -22.19 -8.59 -13.74
C GLU A 554 -23.07 -7.43 -13.23
N GLU A 555 -24.05 -7.75 -12.39
CA GLU A 555 -24.90 -6.76 -11.71
C GLU A 555 -24.18 -6.23 -10.47
N VAL A 556 -24.06 -4.91 -10.38
CA VAL A 556 -23.66 -4.24 -9.14
C VAL A 556 -24.87 -4.27 -8.20
N ILE A 557 -24.73 -4.96 -7.07
CA ILE A 557 -25.76 -5.09 -6.03
C ILE A 557 -25.76 -3.84 -5.14
N ASP A 558 -26.93 -3.24 -4.93
CA ASP A 558 -27.11 -2.11 -3.99
C ASP A 558 -27.39 -2.66 -2.58
N PHE A 559 -26.33 -2.80 -1.79
CA PHE A 559 -26.40 -3.37 -0.44
C PHE A 559 -27.28 -2.59 0.54
N SER A 560 -27.68 -1.34 0.24
CA SER A 560 -28.58 -0.57 1.11
C SER A 560 -30.03 -1.08 1.11
N LYS A 561 -30.38 -1.93 0.13
CA LYS A 561 -31.71 -2.51 -0.05
C LYS A 561 -31.77 -4.01 0.22
N VAL A 562 -30.65 -4.58 0.64
CA VAL A 562 -30.52 -5.99 1.00
C VAL A 562 -30.95 -6.17 2.44
N LYS A 563 -31.91 -7.06 2.69
CA LYS A 563 -32.18 -7.58 4.03
C LYS A 563 -31.62 -8.99 4.12
N VAL A 564 -30.78 -9.20 5.13
CA VAL A 564 -30.28 -10.52 5.51
C VAL A 564 -31.03 -11.00 6.75
N GLU A 565 -31.23 -12.30 6.85
CA GLU A 565 -31.84 -12.89 8.04
C GLU A 565 -30.99 -12.57 9.28
N PRO A 566 -31.61 -12.33 10.45
CA PRO A 566 -30.89 -12.17 11.70
C PRO A 566 -30.01 -13.39 11.99
N LEU A 567 -28.88 -13.15 12.64
CA LEU A 567 -28.04 -14.24 13.13
C LEU A 567 -28.85 -15.13 14.08
N PHE A 568 -28.59 -16.44 14.05
CA PHE A 568 -29.16 -17.37 15.02
C PHE A 568 -28.79 -16.95 16.44
N GLU A 569 -29.77 -16.92 17.34
CA GLU A 569 -29.55 -16.57 18.75
C GLU A 569 -28.83 -17.70 19.51
N GLU A 570 -28.90 -18.93 19.02
CA GLU A 570 -28.23 -20.09 19.57
C GLU A 570 -26.86 -20.30 18.92
N PHE A 571 -25.79 -20.32 19.73
CA PHE A 571 -24.46 -20.66 19.27
C PHE A 571 -24.33 -22.18 19.07
N VAL A 572 -23.73 -22.59 17.95
CA VAL A 572 -23.32 -23.97 17.72
C VAL A 572 -21.91 -24.17 18.30
N ASP A 573 -21.74 -25.17 19.16
CA ASP A 573 -20.41 -25.50 19.69
C ASP A 573 -19.50 -26.11 18.60
N PHE A 574 -18.19 -25.94 18.79
CA PHE A 574 -17.17 -26.38 17.83
C PHE A 574 -17.23 -27.90 17.56
N ASP A 575 -17.49 -28.70 18.58
CA ASP A 575 -17.58 -30.16 18.46
C ASP A 575 -18.79 -30.60 17.62
N THR A 576 -19.87 -29.81 17.62
CA THR A 576 -21.06 -30.06 16.82
C THR A 576 -20.84 -29.60 15.37
N PHE A 577 -20.23 -28.42 15.17
CA PHE A 577 -19.93 -27.94 13.82
C PHE A 577 -18.89 -28.82 13.11
N SER A 578 -17.79 -29.16 13.78
CA SER A 578 -16.67 -29.96 13.24
C SER A 578 -17.06 -31.38 12.81
N LYS A 579 -18.22 -31.88 13.29
CA LYS A 579 -18.80 -33.16 12.83
C LYS A 579 -19.41 -33.07 11.43
N SER A 580 -19.65 -31.89 10.88
CA SER A 580 -20.18 -31.73 9.52
C SER A 580 -19.04 -31.81 8.50
N ASP A 581 -19.17 -32.69 7.51
CA ASP A 581 -18.13 -32.88 6.47
C ASP A 581 -18.47 -32.07 5.22
N PHE A 582 -17.80 -30.93 5.08
CA PHE A 582 -17.93 -30.03 3.93
C PHE A 582 -16.90 -30.38 2.85
N ARG A 583 -17.37 -30.61 1.62
CA ARG A 583 -16.54 -31.00 0.49
C ARG A 583 -16.82 -30.15 -0.75
N ALA A 584 -15.77 -29.87 -1.51
CA ALA A 584 -15.89 -29.44 -2.89
C ALA A 584 -16.34 -30.64 -3.74
N VAL A 585 -17.42 -30.47 -4.50
CA VAL A 585 -18.02 -31.53 -5.33
C VAL A 585 -18.13 -31.07 -6.78
N LYS A 586 -17.84 -31.95 -7.74
CA LYS A 586 -17.96 -31.65 -9.18
C LYS A 586 -19.31 -32.09 -9.69
N VAL A 587 -20.01 -31.24 -10.43
CA VAL A 587 -21.28 -31.60 -11.06
C VAL A 587 -21.03 -32.40 -12.33
N LYS A 588 -21.27 -33.71 -12.28
CA LYS A 588 -21.20 -34.61 -13.44
C LYS A 588 -22.46 -34.53 -14.30
N ALA A 589 -23.62 -34.45 -13.65
CA ALA A 589 -24.90 -34.24 -14.31
C ALA A 589 -25.87 -33.48 -13.41
N CYS A 590 -26.79 -32.72 -14.02
CA CYS A 590 -27.88 -32.06 -13.33
C CYS A 590 -29.15 -32.19 -14.20
N GLU A 591 -30.27 -32.59 -13.60
CA GLU A 591 -31.54 -32.78 -14.30
C GLU A 591 -32.73 -32.28 -13.47
N ALA A 592 -33.76 -31.76 -14.14
CA ALA A 592 -35.02 -31.41 -13.48
C ALA A 592 -35.80 -32.66 -13.05
N VAL A 593 -36.29 -32.67 -11.81
CA VAL A 593 -37.06 -33.82 -11.29
C VAL A 593 -38.47 -33.83 -11.90
N LYS A 594 -38.79 -34.85 -12.70
CA LYS A 594 -40.03 -34.96 -13.51
C LYS A 594 -41.37 -34.69 -12.80
N LYS A 595 -41.43 -34.82 -11.47
CA LYS A 595 -42.65 -34.59 -10.65
C LYS A 595 -42.56 -33.37 -9.73
N SER A 596 -41.51 -32.55 -9.84
CA SER A 596 -41.31 -31.36 -9.02
C SER A 596 -40.94 -30.15 -9.87
N LYS A 597 -41.63 -29.03 -9.64
CA LYS A 597 -41.27 -27.74 -10.25
C LYS A 597 -40.17 -26.99 -9.49
N LYS A 598 -39.68 -27.55 -8.38
CA LYS A 598 -38.73 -26.89 -7.47
C LYS A 598 -37.39 -27.61 -7.33
N LEU A 599 -37.30 -28.88 -7.72
CA LEU A 599 -36.13 -29.71 -7.43
C LEU A 599 -35.29 -29.97 -8.69
N LEU A 600 -33.98 -29.80 -8.52
CA LEU A 600 -32.93 -30.32 -9.40
C LEU A 600 -32.27 -31.54 -8.75
N GLN A 601 -31.95 -32.55 -9.56
CA GLN A 601 -31.19 -33.73 -9.17
C GLN A 601 -29.77 -33.61 -9.70
N PHE A 602 -28.81 -33.66 -8.78
CA PHE A 602 -27.39 -33.61 -9.09
C PHE A 602 -26.78 -35.01 -8.98
N THR A 603 -25.95 -35.35 -9.95
CA THR A 603 -24.97 -36.43 -9.88
C THR A 603 -23.60 -35.79 -9.69
N LEU A 604 -22.96 -36.05 -8.55
CA LEU A 604 -21.79 -35.33 -8.07
C LEU A 604 -20.59 -36.25 -7.88
N ASP A 605 -19.40 -35.76 -8.21
CA ASP A 605 -18.14 -36.34 -7.78
C ASP A 605 -17.67 -35.68 -6.48
N ASP A 606 -17.56 -36.45 -5.41
CA ASP A 606 -17.08 -36.00 -4.11
C ASP A 606 -15.70 -36.57 -3.76
N GLY A 607 -14.98 -37.11 -4.74
CA GLY A 607 -13.64 -37.69 -4.55
C GLY A 607 -13.63 -39.10 -3.96
N THR A 608 -14.78 -39.69 -3.64
CA THR A 608 -14.88 -41.07 -3.10
C THR A 608 -14.80 -42.16 -4.17
N GLY A 609 -14.81 -41.77 -5.46
CA GLY A 609 -14.85 -42.70 -6.58
C GLY A 609 -16.24 -43.29 -6.88
N THR A 610 -17.28 -42.87 -6.15
CA THR A 610 -18.68 -43.19 -6.44
C THR A 610 -19.49 -41.92 -6.68
N ASP A 611 -20.51 -42.01 -7.53
CA ASP A 611 -21.37 -40.87 -7.82
C ASP A 611 -22.35 -40.63 -6.66
N ARG A 612 -22.37 -39.40 -6.14
CA ARG A 612 -23.29 -38.96 -5.10
C ARG A 612 -24.52 -38.28 -5.70
N THR A 613 -25.70 -38.65 -5.23
CA THR A 613 -26.96 -37.98 -5.60
C THR A 613 -27.38 -36.98 -4.54
N ILE A 614 -27.60 -35.72 -4.92
CA ILE A 614 -28.19 -34.69 -4.05
C ILE A 614 -29.36 -34.03 -4.79
N LEU A 615 -30.47 -33.82 -4.08
CA LEU A 615 -31.61 -33.05 -4.57
C LEU A 615 -31.60 -31.65 -3.94
N SER A 616 -31.69 -30.61 -4.77
CA SER A 616 -31.71 -29.22 -4.29
C SER A 616 -32.91 -28.45 -4.79
N GLY A 617 -33.47 -27.59 -3.93
CA GLY A 617 -34.69 -26.79 -4.15
C GLY A 617 -34.51 -25.55 -5.04
N ILE A 618 -33.50 -25.55 -5.91
CA ILE A 618 -33.02 -24.34 -6.59
C ILE A 618 -33.46 -24.23 -8.05
N HIS A 619 -34.38 -25.07 -8.51
CA HIS A 619 -34.83 -25.10 -9.91
C HIS A 619 -35.48 -23.77 -10.37
N ALA A 620 -35.97 -22.95 -9.43
CA ALA A 620 -36.49 -21.62 -9.78
C ALA A 620 -35.40 -20.59 -10.10
N TYR A 621 -34.13 -20.90 -9.81
CA TYR A 621 -33.00 -19.96 -9.87
C TYR A 621 -31.92 -20.37 -10.89
N TYR A 622 -31.82 -21.65 -11.22
CA TYR A 622 -30.81 -22.18 -12.12
C TYR A 622 -31.39 -23.20 -13.08
N GLU A 623 -30.94 -23.15 -14.33
CA GLU A 623 -31.21 -24.19 -15.31
C GLU A 623 -30.18 -25.33 -15.19
N PRO A 624 -30.57 -26.61 -15.39
CA PRO A 624 -29.67 -27.74 -15.19
C PRO A 624 -28.35 -27.66 -15.97
N GLU A 625 -28.39 -27.14 -17.21
CA GLU A 625 -27.25 -27.05 -18.11
C GLU A 625 -26.18 -26.05 -17.62
N GLU A 626 -26.57 -25.05 -16.83
CA GLU A 626 -25.67 -24.02 -16.29
C GLU A 626 -24.76 -24.56 -15.19
N LEU A 627 -25.17 -25.67 -14.58
CA LEU A 627 -24.56 -26.24 -13.39
C LEU A 627 -23.62 -27.40 -13.71
N VAL A 628 -23.77 -28.05 -14.87
CA VAL A 628 -22.91 -29.17 -15.28
C VAL A 628 -21.47 -28.68 -15.47
N GLY A 629 -20.51 -29.41 -14.88
CA GLY A 629 -19.08 -29.06 -14.91
C GLY A 629 -18.65 -27.99 -13.90
N LYS A 630 -19.58 -27.42 -13.11
CA LYS A 630 -19.24 -26.51 -12.02
C LYS A 630 -18.76 -27.26 -10.78
N THR A 631 -18.06 -26.54 -9.92
CA THR A 631 -17.60 -27.02 -8.61
C THR A 631 -18.41 -26.34 -7.52
N LEU A 632 -19.07 -27.14 -6.69
CA LEU A 632 -20.00 -26.68 -5.65
C LEU A 632 -19.51 -27.09 -4.26
N ILE A 633 -20.07 -26.49 -3.21
CA ILE A 633 -19.84 -26.94 -1.84
C ILE A 633 -21.03 -27.76 -1.35
N ALA A 634 -20.75 -28.93 -0.79
CA ALA A 634 -21.76 -29.83 -0.22
C ALA A 634 -21.37 -30.32 1.18
N ILE A 635 -22.38 -30.52 2.04
CA ILE A 635 -22.24 -31.36 3.23
C ILE A 635 -22.51 -32.80 2.81
N THR A 636 -21.51 -33.68 2.94
CA THR A 636 -21.54 -35.04 2.36
C THR A 636 -21.84 -36.13 3.38
N ASN A 637 -21.83 -35.84 4.67
CA ASN A 637 -22.05 -36.80 5.74
C ASN A 637 -23.42 -36.68 6.45
N LEU A 638 -24.39 -36.04 5.80
CA LEU A 638 -25.79 -36.05 6.27
C LEU A 638 -26.46 -37.40 5.97
N PRO A 639 -27.34 -37.91 6.85
CA PRO A 639 -28.14 -39.09 6.57
C PRO A 639 -28.98 -38.94 5.29
N PRO A 640 -29.10 -39.98 4.44
CA PRO A 640 -29.93 -39.92 3.24
C PRO A 640 -31.37 -39.55 3.56
N ARG A 641 -31.93 -38.59 2.80
CA ARG A 641 -33.32 -38.17 2.92
C ARG A 641 -34.09 -38.50 1.65
N ALA A 642 -35.11 -39.35 1.76
CA ALA A 642 -35.99 -39.64 0.63
C ALA A 642 -36.83 -38.40 0.26
N MET A 643 -36.67 -37.93 -0.97
CA MET A 643 -37.42 -36.80 -1.53
C MET A 643 -37.94 -37.21 -2.90
N MET A 644 -39.26 -37.20 -3.07
CA MET A 644 -39.93 -37.58 -4.33
C MET A 644 -39.55 -38.98 -4.87
N GLY A 645 -39.16 -39.90 -3.97
CA GLY A 645 -38.78 -41.28 -4.32
C GLY A 645 -37.31 -41.48 -4.69
N ILE A 646 -36.46 -40.45 -4.53
CA ILE A 646 -35.01 -40.48 -4.73
C ILE A 646 -34.34 -40.17 -3.39
N GLU A 647 -33.24 -40.85 -3.07
CA GLU A 647 -32.45 -40.56 -1.86
C GLU A 647 -31.51 -39.40 -2.12
N SER A 648 -31.65 -38.30 -1.36
CA SER A 648 -30.70 -37.19 -1.34
C SER A 648 -29.66 -37.44 -0.26
N CYS A 649 -28.42 -37.67 -0.69
CA CYS A 649 -27.30 -38.09 0.17
C CYS A 649 -26.37 -36.90 0.46
N GLY A 650 -26.93 -35.82 1.03
CA GLY A 650 -26.19 -34.60 1.34
C GLY A 650 -27.00 -33.34 1.09
N MET A 651 -26.36 -32.19 1.28
CA MET A 651 -26.95 -30.87 1.07
C MET A 651 -25.96 -29.95 0.36
N LEU A 652 -26.39 -29.28 -0.71
CA LEU A 652 -25.63 -28.22 -1.35
C LEU A 652 -25.78 -26.91 -0.56
N LEU A 653 -24.73 -26.09 -0.54
CA LEU A 653 -24.78 -24.79 0.14
C LEU A 653 -25.11 -23.65 -0.82
N SER A 654 -25.98 -22.76 -0.35
CA SER A 654 -26.39 -21.55 -1.06
C SER A 654 -26.56 -20.40 -0.07
N ALA A 655 -26.20 -19.19 -0.49
CA ALA A 655 -26.54 -17.97 0.24
C ALA A 655 -27.90 -17.45 -0.24
N ILE A 656 -28.73 -17.00 0.69
CA ILE A 656 -30.02 -16.36 0.40
C ILE A 656 -30.03 -14.94 0.95
N HIS A 657 -30.70 -14.02 0.26
CA HIS A 657 -31.01 -12.69 0.79
C HIS A 657 -32.30 -12.16 0.16
N GLU A 658 -32.95 -11.19 0.82
CA GLU A 658 -34.08 -10.46 0.25
C GLU A 658 -33.56 -9.14 -0.36
N GLU A 659 -33.84 -8.90 -1.64
CA GLU A 659 -33.56 -7.64 -2.32
C GLU A 659 -34.86 -7.09 -2.93
N GLU A 660 -35.23 -5.85 -2.58
CA GLU A 660 -36.46 -5.19 -3.06
C GLU A 660 -37.77 -5.99 -2.82
N GLY A 661 -37.80 -6.91 -1.84
CA GLY A 661 -38.97 -7.74 -1.50
C GLY A 661 -39.02 -9.10 -2.18
N GLU A 662 -37.99 -9.47 -2.96
CA GLU A 662 -37.85 -10.78 -3.60
C GLU A 662 -36.67 -11.56 -3.00
N GLU A 663 -36.87 -12.86 -2.74
CA GLU A 663 -35.82 -13.76 -2.25
C GLU A 663 -34.90 -14.17 -3.39
N LYS A 664 -33.62 -13.81 -3.29
CA LYS A 664 -32.55 -14.22 -4.19
C LYS A 664 -31.72 -15.34 -3.57
N LEU A 665 -31.36 -16.32 -4.39
CA LEU A 665 -30.55 -17.47 -4.00
C LEU A 665 -29.29 -17.52 -4.87
N HIS A 666 -28.15 -17.68 -4.22
CA HIS A 666 -26.84 -17.83 -4.82
C HIS A 666 -26.22 -19.15 -4.40
N LEU A 667 -26.18 -20.12 -5.31
CA LEU A 667 -25.49 -21.37 -5.06
C LEU A 667 -23.97 -21.11 -4.96
N LEU A 668 -23.32 -21.64 -3.92
CA LEU A 668 -21.88 -21.43 -3.71
C LEU A 668 -21.08 -22.25 -4.72
N MET A 669 -20.64 -21.58 -5.78
CA MET A 669 -19.73 -22.11 -6.78
C MET A 669 -18.31 -21.65 -6.48
N VAL A 670 -17.36 -22.58 -6.48
CA VAL A 670 -15.94 -22.31 -6.23
C VAL A 670 -15.11 -22.60 -7.47
N ASP A 671 -13.82 -22.24 -7.42
CA ASP A 671 -12.90 -22.42 -8.54
C ASP A 671 -12.90 -23.88 -9.06
N ASN A 672 -13.00 -24.03 -10.38
CA ASN A 672 -13.02 -25.33 -11.04
C ASN A 672 -11.70 -26.10 -10.99
N HIS A 673 -10.60 -25.49 -10.57
CA HIS A 673 -9.31 -26.17 -10.35
C HIS A 673 -9.27 -26.92 -9.01
N ILE A 674 -10.17 -26.63 -8.07
CA ILE A 674 -10.23 -27.34 -6.78
C ILE A 674 -10.63 -28.80 -7.03
N PRO A 675 -9.86 -29.81 -6.59
CA PRO A 675 -10.16 -31.20 -6.87
C PRO A 675 -11.44 -31.67 -6.16
N ALA A 676 -12.15 -32.63 -6.76
CA ALA A 676 -13.31 -33.28 -6.14
C ALA A 676 -12.90 -33.92 -4.79
N GLY A 677 -13.69 -33.69 -3.74
CA GLY A 677 -13.42 -34.21 -2.40
C GLY A 677 -12.47 -33.39 -1.54
N ALA A 678 -11.99 -32.23 -2.03
CA ALA A 678 -11.26 -31.28 -1.20
C ALA A 678 -12.11 -30.89 0.04
N LYS A 679 -11.51 -30.98 1.22
CA LYS A 679 -12.18 -30.67 2.49
C LYS A 679 -12.18 -29.16 2.73
N LEU A 680 -13.30 -28.64 3.24
CA LEU A 680 -13.38 -27.28 3.74
C LEU A 680 -13.24 -27.30 5.25
N TYR A 681 -12.36 -26.45 5.78
CA TYR A 681 -12.10 -26.28 7.21
C TYR A 681 -12.87 -25.11 7.79
#